data_AF-F8EZ95-F1
#
_entry.id   AF-F8EZ95-F1
#
_cell.length_a   1.000
_cell.length_b   1.000
_cell.length_c   1.000
_cell.angle_alpha   90.00
_cell.angle_beta   90.00
_cell.angle_gamma   90.00
#
_symmetry.space_group_name_H-M   'P 1'
#
loop_
_entity.id
_entity.type
_entity.pdbx_description
1 polymer ?
#
loop_
_entity_poly.entity_id
_entity_poly.type
_entity_poly.pdbx_seq_one_letter_code
_entity_poly.pdbx_strand_id
1 'polypeptide(L)'
;MYFYRYVKRDIIGFILSLANQENLQYSNHSMKCPFCDSVPSKSFMTKKRSFFACDSCGFVWADPKSFLDREAEQNRYMLHNNNRYNKEYVQFISTILNRVLQRWNIIVNDAAPRILDWGSGPEPVASELLREQGFQVESYDPFFGPSLPQEQQRFDIIICIEVAEHFKNPLADFAAMNHYLKPGGLLAVHTHTLPDQYFSIKNDEISRFFSSWWYKEDPTHVAFYSEITLRTLGFVCGLHYEHGDGSDEGTLHYFIKPLPVLVAGGANVDIEGRPFGPLNDRDSNPGRVRFSRGGAGRNIAENLARLNIPVQFISVFGKDPLSRMLLEETKAAGVGLDGCLLVEADSPSCYLSILDETGDMKLALSSMDSIKRLTPDVLEACLSALSDQTCAGDSAFDARSPSATGATSAGLVYSMVIIDGNLIPETIEALLDRCPGIPVWFDPVSITKARSIASYKGGALIGRFFGIKPNRDELFAIAESLNWGESKIIPKSIHQFIESISPQEHSSIPRRDLERILMASRFLLDKGCQELHVSLGTEGVIVMNSVSIMWGRPPVLPMISATGAGDSYLAAIVRTRCLESLVGAHDLVVRSGCAASAITLQDQNAVSPQMCPLALYRLLQAWKKNKAFNLLVHD
;
A
#
# COMPACT_ATOMS: atom_id res chain seq x y z
N MET A 1 -9.15 -1.85 -26.43
CA MET A 1 -8.76 -3.24 -26.78
C MET A 1 -7.27 -3.57 -26.60
N TYR A 2 -6.34 -2.60 -26.59
CA TYR A 2 -4.91 -2.83 -26.29
C TYR A 2 -4.55 -2.98 -24.79
N PHE A 3 -5.45 -2.62 -23.87
CA PHE A 3 -5.26 -2.69 -22.41
C PHE A 3 -5.41 -4.11 -21.81
N TYR A 4 -6.01 -5.05 -22.56
CA TYR A 4 -6.54 -6.32 -22.04
C TYR A 4 -5.53 -7.48 -21.95
N ARG A 5 -4.26 -7.29 -22.34
CA ARG A 5 -3.27 -8.39 -22.43
C ARG A 5 -2.26 -8.48 -21.28
N TYR A 6 -2.28 -7.59 -20.30
CA TYR A 6 -1.18 -7.47 -19.32
C TYR A 6 -1.46 -7.88 -17.88
N VAL A 7 -2.69 -8.24 -17.53
CA VAL A 7 -3.02 -8.47 -16.12
C VAL A 7 -3.83 -9.76 -15.98
N LYS A 8 -3.10 -10.87 -15.92
CA LYS A 8 -3.58 -12.16 -15.40
C LYS A 8 -2.38 -12.94 -14.89
N ARG A 9 -2.22 -12.95 -13.56
CA ARG A 9 -1.76 -14.06 -12.73
C ARG A 9 -1.77 -13.57 -11.28
N ASP A 10 -2.01 -14.49 -10.37
CA ASP A 10 -1.80 -14.28 -8.94
C ASP A 10 -0.33 -13.93 -8.71
N ILE A 11 -0.02 -12.65 -8.50
CA ILE A 11 1.35 -12.10 -8.59
C ILE A 11 2.19 -12.53 -7.39
N ILE A 12 1.62 -12.75 -6.20
CA ILE A 12 2.38 -13.18 -5.02
C ILE A 12 2.69 -14.68 -5.13
N GLY A 13 1.71 -15.49 -5.52
CA GLY A 13 1.95 -16.90 -5.86
C GLY A 13 2.89 -17.06 -7.05
N PHE A 14 2.84 -16.16 -8.05
CA PHE A 14 3.74 -16.14 -9.19
C PHE A 14 5.16 -15.69 -8.81
N ILE A 15 5.32 -14.61 -8.02
CA ILE A 15 6.62 -14.12 -7.53
C ILE A 15 7.31 -15.16 -6.64
N LEU A 16 6.57 -15.80 -5.72
CA LEU A 16 7.09 -16.91 -4.91
C LEU A 16 7.36 -18.16 -5.75
N SER A 17 6.56 -18.43 -6.80
CA SER A 17 6.84 -19.52 -7.74
C SER A 17 8.06 -19.24 -8.64
N LEU A 18 8.36 -17.98 -8.93
CA LEU A 18 9.54 -17.57 -9.69
C LEU A 18 10.82 -17.68 -8.85
N ALA A 19 10.74 -17.43 -7.54
CA ALA A 19 11.83 -17.69 -6.59
C ALA A 19 12.17 -19.20 -6.50
N ASN A 20 11.19 -20.07 -6.79
CA ASN A 20 11.35 -21.54 -6.84
C ASN A 20 11.53 -22.11 -8.26
N GLN A 21 11.79 -21.30 -9.29
CA GLN A 21 11.99 -21.76 -10.67
C GLN A 21 13.42 -21.53 -11.16
N GLU A 22 14.27 -22.54 -11.02
CA GLU A 22 15.61 -22.62 -11.62
C GLU A 22 15.63 -22.65 -13.17
N ASN A 23 14.50 -22.42 -13.87
CA ASN A 23 14.44 -22.52 -15.33
C ASN A 23 13.40 -21.58 -15.96
N LEU A 24 13.72 -20.29 -16.09
CA LEU A 24 13.05 -19.40 -17.05
C LEU A 24 13.84 -19.37 -18.35
N GLN A 25 13.37 -20.12 -19.35
CA GLN A 25 13.82 -19.95 -20.72
C GLN A 25 13.37 -18.56 -21.23
N TYR A 26 14.33 -17.66 -21.44
CA TYR A 26 14.12 -16.36 -22.06
C TYR A 26 13.69 -16.54 -23.53
N SER A 27 12.38 -16.53 -23.81
CA SER A 27 11.89 -16.48 -25.18
C SER A 27 11.97 -15.04 -25.74
N ASN A 28 12.53 -14.90 -26.95
CA ASN A 28 12.69 -13.65 -27.74
C ASN A 28 11.39 -12.84 -27.94
N HIS A 29 10.90 -12.12 -26.93
CA HIS A 29 9.82 -11.13 -27.06
C HIS A 29 10.28 -9.83 -26.43
N SER A 30 10.41 -8.78 -27.26
CA SER A 30 10.71 -7.36 -26.93
C SER A 30 11.22 -7.12 -25.50
N MET A 31 12.52 -6.91 -25.30
CA MET A 31 13.09 -6.73 -23.95
C MET A 31 12.44 -5.56 -23.23
N LYS A 32 11.50 -5.87 -22.33
CA LYS A 32 10.91 -4.91 -21.41
C LYS A 32 11.82 -4.77 -20.20
N CYS A 33 11.69 -3.65 -19.50
CA CYS A 33 12.28 -3.49 -18.19
C CYS A 33 11.77 -4.61 -17.27
N PRO A 34 12.66 -5.42 -16.66
CA PRO A 34 12.26 -6.54 -15.79
C PRO A 34 11.56 -6.07 -14.51
N PHE A 35 11.55 -4.76 -14.26
CA PHE A 35 10.91 -4.14 -13.12
C PHE A 35 9.54 -3.55 -13.46
N CYS A 36 9.48 -2.51 -14.31
CA CYS A 36 8.23 -1.78 -14.56
C CYS A 36 7.47 -2.20 -15.83
N ASP A 37 7.99 -3.17 -16.59
CA ASP A 37 7.53 -3.60 -17.94
C ASP A 37 7.54 -2.52 -19.03
N SER A 38 8.02 -1.31 -18.75
CA SER A 38 8.23 -0.30 -19.79
C SER A 38 9.23 -0.80 -20.82
N VAL A 39 8.98 -0.50 -22.10
CA VAL A 39 9.96 -0.73 -23.16
C VAL A 39 11.14 0.24 -22.91
N PRO A 40 12.39 -0.26 -22.76
CA PRO A 40 13.56 0.59 -22.66
C PRO A 40 13.69 1.38 -23.94
N SER A 41 13.89 2.67 -23.78
CA SER A 41 14.19 3.60 -24.87
C SER A 41 15.67 3.58 -25.24
N LYS A 42 16.54 3.09 -24.34
CA LYS A 42 18.00 3.15 -24.49
C LYS A 42 18.61 1.78 -24.25
N SER A 43 19.43 1.36 -25.20
CA SER A 43 20.43 0.30 -25.04
C SER A 43 21.79 0.90 -25.34
N PHE A 44 22.80 0.57 -24.54
CA PHE A 44 24.17 1.01 -24.81
C PHE A 44 25.15 -0.14 -24.57
N MET A 45 26.25 -0.08 -25.31
CA MET A 45 27.29 -1.09 -25.28
C MET A 45 28.55 -0.48 -24.68
N THR A 46 29.13 -1.19 -23.71
CA THR A 46 30.46 -0.91 -23.18
C THR A 46 31.49 -1.75 -23.92
N LYS A 47 32.78 -1.66 -23.58
CA LYS A 47 33.83 -2.45 -24.23
C LYS A 47 33.60 -3.97 -24.19
N LYS A 48 32.85 -4.48 -23.20
CA LYS A 48 32.70 -5.92 -22.92
C LYS A 48 31.24 -6.43 -22.93
N ARG A 49 30.28 -5.58 -22.56
CA ARG A 49 28.89 -5.99 -22.27
C ARG A 49 27.88 -4.95 -22.77
N SER A 50 26.68 -5.42 -23.09
CA SER A 50 25.52 -4.61 -23.44
C SER A 50 24.61 -4.40 -22.23
N PHE A 51 24.01 -3.22 -22.14
CA PHE A 51 23.12 -2.82 -21.05
C PHE A 51 21.89 -2.10 -21.60
N PHE A 52 20.84 -2.10 -20.79
CA PHE A 52 19.56 -1.44 -21.07
C PHE A 52 19.24 -0.48 -19.94
N ALA A 53 18.68 0.68 -20.28
CA ALA A 53 18.23 1.67 -19.30
C ALA A 53 16.74 1.97 -19.50
N CYS A 54 16.01 2.02 -18.39
CA CYS A 54 14.61 2.36 -18.37
C CYS A 54 14.38 3.84 -18.02
N ASP A 55 13.89 4.63 -18.99
CA ASP A 55 13.52 6.04 -18.74
C ASP A 55 12.33 6.21 -17.77
N SER A 56 11.55 5.14 -17.50
CA SER A 56 10.39 5.23 -16.61
C SER A 56 10.74 5.11 -15.13
N CYS A 57 11.69 4.23 -14.79
CA CYS A 57 12.03 3.91 -13.40
C CYS A 57 13.50 4.12 -13.05
N GLY A 58 14.35 4.48 -14.00
CA GLY A 58 15.79 4.65 -13.78
C GLY A 58 16.60 3.35 -13.71
N PHE A 59 15.96 2.18 -13.83
CA PHE A 59 16.66 0.91 -13.69
C PHE A 59 17.57 0.64 -14.89
N VAL A 60 18.79 0.18 -14.62
CA VAL A 60 19.76 -0.26 -15.63
C VAL A 60 20.10 -1.72 -15.38
N TRP A 61 20.08 -2.54 -16.43
CA TRP A 61 20.42 -3.97 -16.32
C TRP A 61 21.29 -4.43 -17.48
N ALA A 62 22.09 -5.46 -17.22
CA ALA A 62 22.90 -6.09 -18.25
C ALA A 62 22.07 -7.00 -19.15
N ASP A 63 22.51 -7.18 -20.40
CA ASP A 63 21.91 -8.16 -21.31
C ASP A 63 21.97 -9.55 -20.67
N PRO A 64 20.84 -10.28 -20.52
CA PRO A 64 20.81 -11.64 -19.97
C PRO A 64 21.75 -12.61 -20.68
N LYS A 65 22.11 -12.35 -21.94
CA LYS A 65 23.13 -13.13 -22.68
C LYS A 65 24.53 -13.01 -22.09
N SER A 66 24.78 -11.99 -21.26
CA SER A 66 26.06 -11.77 -20.58
C SER A 66 26.10 -12.34 -19.16
N PHE A 67 25.00 -12.96 -18.69
CA PHE A 67 24.97 -13.56 -17.36
C PHE A 67 25.89 -14.77 -17.33
N LEU A 68 26.68 -14.87 -16.26
CA LEU A 68 27.45 -16.07 -15.99
C LEU A 68 26.51 -17.24 -15.69
N ASP A 69 26.94 -18.45 -16.06
CA ASP A 69 26.31 -19.65 -15.52
C ASP A 69 26.60 -19.78 -14.02
N ARG A 70 25.87 -20.68 -13.36
CA ARG A 70 25.91 -20.86 -11.91
C ARG A 70 27.32 -21.16 -11.39
N GLU A 71 28.07 -21.99 -12.10
CA GLU A 71 29.42 -22.41 -11.69
C GLU A 71 30.43 -21.27 -11.86
N ALA A 72 30.39 -20.56 -12.98
CA ALA A 72 31.26 -19.41 -13.25
C ALA A 72 31.00 -18.24 -12.28
N GLU A 73 29.74 -17.99 -11.92
CA GLU A 73 29.34 -17.00 -10.92
C GLU A 73 29.88 -17.37 -9.53
N GLN A 74 29.67 -18.61 -9.09
CA GLN A 74 30.20 -19.12 -7.82
C GLN A 74 31.74 -19.04 -7.76
N ASN A 75 32.42 -19.45 -8.83
CA ASN A 75 33.87 -19.37 -8.94
C ASN A 75 34.38 -17.92 -8.86
N ARG A 76 33.64 -16.96 -9.43
CA ARG A 76 33.98 -15.54 -9.35
C ARG A 76 33.90 -15.03 -7.91
N TYR A 77 32.87 -15.40 -7.15
CA TYR A 77 32.71 -15.01 -5.74
C TYR A 77 33.85 -15.53 -4.85
N MET A 78 34.32 -16.75 -5.10
CA MET A 78 35.44 -17.35 -4.35
C MET A 78 36.78 -16.62 -4.53
N LEU A 79 36.90 -15.72 -5.52
CA LEU A 79 38.10 -14.90 -5.72
C LEU A 79 38.13 -13.66 -4.81
N HIS A 80 37.04 -13.36 -4.10
CA HIS A 80 36.94 -12.18 -3.25
C HIS A 80 37.65 -12.43 -1.90
N ASN A 81 38.44 -11.47 -1.43
CA ASN A 81 39.14 -11.56 -0.15
C ASN A 81 38.29 -10.94 0.98
N ASN A 82 37.03 -11.38 1.07
CA ASN A 82 35.99 -10.85 1.96
C ASN A 82 35.92 -11.66 3.25
N ASN A 83 37.02 -11.66 4.03
CA ASN A 83 37.15 -12.50 5.22
C ASN A 83 37.54 -11.70 6.48
N ARG A 84 37.46 -12.38 7.64
CA ARG A 84 37.80 -11.81 8.96
C ARG A 84 39.25 -11.35 9.09
N TYR A 85 40.15 -11.84 8.25
CA TYR A 85 41.58 -11.47 8.29
C TYR A 85 41.88 -10.19 7.48
N ASN A 86 40.99 -9.80 6.58
CA ASN A 86 41.07 -8.53 5.87
C ASN A 86 40.56 -7.38 6.74
N LYS A 87 41.49 -6.69 7.41
CA LYS A 87 41.17 -5.59 8.34
C LYS A 87 40.41 -4.43 7.69
N GLU A 88 40.71 -4.12 6.42
CA GLU A 88 40.02 -3.06 5.68
C GLU A 88 38.56 -3.45 5.43
N TYR A 89 38.32 -4.71 5.04
CA TYR A 89 36.96 -5.22 4.84
C TYR A 89 36.16 -5.29 6.15
N VAL A 90 36.76 -5.78 7.24
CA VAL A 90 36.12 -5.79 8.57
C VAL A 90 35.75 -4.37 9.00
N GLN A 91 36.62 -3.39 8.79
CA GLN A 91 36.33 -1.98 9.11
C GLN A 91 35.21 -1.41 8.24
N PHE A 92 35.19 -1.74 6.95
CA PHE A 92 34.13 -1.37 6.02
C PHE A 92 32.77 -1.92 6.47
N ILE A 93 32.66 -3.23 6.70
CA ILE A 93 31.42 -3.87 7.18
C ILE A 93 30.99 -3.30 8.54
N SER A 94 31.92 -3.14 9.48
CA SER A 94 31.62 -2.55 10.80
C SER A 94 31.04 -1.14 10.68
N THR A 95 31.51 -0.35 9.73
CA THR A 95 30.99 1.01 9.48
C THR A 95 29.54 0.97 9.02
N ILE A 96 29.20 0.07 8.10
CA ILE A 96 27.82 -0.13 7.62
C ILE A 96 26.92 -0.60 8.77
N LEU A 97 27.34 -1.65 9.49
CA LEU A 97 26.55 -2.23 10.59
C LEU A 97 26.25 -1.21 11.69
N ASN A 98 27.23 -0.39 12.08
CA ASN A 98 27.04 0.65 13.08
C ASN A 98 25.96 1.66 12.68
N ARG A 99 25.88 2.01 11.39
CA ARG A 99 24.86 2.93 10.88
C ARG A 99 23.50 2.29 10.79
N VAL A 100 23.42 1.03 10.38
CA VAL A 100 22.17 0.25 10.40
C VAL A 100 21.61 0.19 11.82
N LEU A 101 22.44 -0.14 12.80
CA LEU A 101 22.05 -0.19 14.22
C LEU A 101 21.69 1.19 14.77
N GLN A 102 22.42 2.24 14.39
CA GLN A 102 22.08 3.62 14.75
C GLN A 102 20.71 4.02 14.18
N ARG A 103 20.43 3.68 12.92
CA ARG A 103 19.13 3.95 12.29
C ARG A 103 18.03 3.16 12.99
N TRP A 104 18.26 1.88 13.29
CA TRP A 104 17.32 1.06 14.06
C TRP A 104 16.96 1.68 15.40
N ASN A 105 17.95 2.16 16.16
CA ASN A 105 17.73 2.80 17.46
C ASN A 105 16.93 4.12 17.37
N ILE A 106 16.91 4.79 16.21
CA ILE A 106 16.05 5.96 15.97
C ILE A 106 14.59 5.51 15.71
N ILE A 107 14.41 4.35 15.08
CA ILE A 107 13.09 3.81 14.73
C ILE A 107 12.43 3.12 15.94
N VAL A 108 13.21 2.32 16.69
CA VAL A 108 12.76 1.51 17.83
C VAL A 108 13.66 1.78 19.02
N ASN A 109 13.07 2.15 20.17
CA ASN A 109 13.84 2.67 21.30
C ASN A 109 14.43 1.62 22.26
N ASP A 110 14.02 0.34 22.28
CA ASP A 110 14.44 -0.55 23.39
C ASP A 110 14.41 -2.08 23.17
N ALA A 111 14.32 -2.57 21.93
CA ALA A 111 14.31 -4.01 21.64
C ALA A 111 15.55 -4.44 20.85
N ALA A 112 16.26 -5.46 21.34
CA ALA A 112 17.35 -6.09 20.59
C ALA A 112 16.79 -6.76 19.33
N PRO A 113 17.21 -6.34 18.12
CA PRO A 113 16.63 -6.85 16.89
C PRO A 113 17.07 -8.28 16.60
N ARG A 114 16.15 -9.09 16.06
CA ARG A 114 16.51 -10.32 15.34
C ARG A 114 16.86 -9.96 13.90
N ILE A 115 18.01 -10.40 13.43
CA ILE A 115 18.63 -9.95 12.18
C ILE A 115 18.75 -11.11 11.18
N LEU A 116 18.43 -10.84 9.91
CA LEU A 116 18.74 -11.73 8.79
C LEU A 116 19.79 -11.07 7.89
N ASP A 117 20.89 -11.79 7.65
CA ASP A 117 21.94 -11.43 6.69
C ASP A 117 21.63 -12.07 5.34
N TRP A 118 21.17 -11.26 4.38
CA TRP A 118 20.71 -11.67 3.06
C TRP A 118 21.85 -11.60 2.04
N GLY A 119 22.23 -12.76 1.50
CA GLY A 119 23.36 -12.92 0.59
C GLY A 119 24.69 -12.88 1.34
N SER A 120 24.81 -13.62 2.44
CA SER A 120 25.96 -13.57 3.34
C SER A 120 27.29 -14.04 2.73
N GLY A 121 27.25 -14.66 1.54
CA GLY A 121 28.43 -15.23 0.89
C GLY A 121 29.04 -16.42 1.64
N PRO A 122 30.25 -16.86 1.22
CA PRO A 122 30.93 -18.01 1.81
C PRO A 122 31.54 -17.74 3.19
N GLU A 123 31.90 -16.50 3.47
CA GLU A 123 32.44 -16.06 4.76
C GLU A 123 31.56 -14.94 5.33
N PRO A 124 30.61 -15.25 6.23
CA PRO A 124 29.54 -14.32 6.63
C PRO A 124 30.04 -13.32 7.70
N VAL A 125 31.00 -12.48 7.33
CA VAL A 125 31.67 -11.51 8.23
C VAL A 125 30.66 -10.61 8.96
N ALA A 126 29.64 -10.11 8.25
CA ALA A 126 28.61 -9.26 8.85
C ALA A 126 27.85 -10.00 9.96
N SER A 127 27.39 -11.22 9.68
CA SER A 127 26.72 -12.08 10.66
C SER A 127 27.58 -12.35 11.89
N GLU A 128 28.87 -12.64 11.71
CA GLU A 128 29.76 -12.93 12.83
C GLU A 128 30.01 -11.71 13.72
N LEU A 129 30.26 -10.53 13.13
CA LEU A 129 30.44 -9.27 13.86
C LEU A 129 29.21 -8.90 14.68
N LEU A 130 28.00 -9.11 14.14
CA LEU A 130 26.75 -8.87 14.85
C LEU A 130 26.53 -9.88 16.00
N ARG A 131 26.87 -11.16 15.81
CA ARG A 131 26.79 -12.19 16.88
C ARG A 131 27.77 -11.89 18.00
N GLU A 132 28.96 -11.38 17.70
CA GLU A 132 29.95 -10.93 18.71
C GLU A 132 29.44 -9.76 19.56
N GLN A 133 28.58 -8.91 18.99
CA GLN A 133 27.88 -7.85 19.72
C GLN A 133 26.65 -8.36 20.51
N GLY A 134 26.35 -9.66 20.44
CA GLY A 134 25.27 -10.30 21.19
C GLY A 134 23.91 -10.35 20.48
N PHE A 135 23.83 -9.96 19.21
CA PHE A 135 22.57 -10.01 18.45
C PHE A 135 22.21 -11.43 17.99
N GLN A 136 20.90 -11.70 17.85
CA GLN A 136 20.42 -12.92 17.20
C GLN A 136 20.47 -12.74 15.69
N VAL A 137 21.30 -13.53 15.01
CA VAL A 137 21.54 -13.38 13.57
C VAL A 137 21.45 -14.71 12.84
N GLU A 138 20.61 -14.74 11.82
CA GLU A 138 20.55 -15.80 10.80
C GLU A 138 21.17 -15.31 9.50
N SER A 139 21.74 -16.24 8.75
CA SER A 139 22.41 -15.94 7.48
C SER A 139 21.69 -16.69 6.38
N TYR A 140 21.60 -16.13 5.18
CA TYR A 140 21.06 -16.77 3.99
C TYR A 140 21.95 -16.43 2.80
N ASP A 141 22.27 -17.41 1.97
CA ASP A 141 22.92 -17.18 0.68
C ASP A 141 22.57 -18.31 -0.30
N PRO A 142 22.24 -18.02 -1.58
CA PRO A 142 21.79 -19.03 -2.53
C PRO A 142 22.87 -20.01 -3.02
N PHE A 143 24.15 -19.72 -2.77
CA PHE A 143 25.30 -20.55 -3.19
C PHE A 143 26.03 -21.21 -2.03
N PHE A 144 26.22 -20.47 -0.93
CA PHE A 144 27.17 -20.84 0.12
C PHE A 144 26.53 -20.95 1.51
N GLY A 145 25.42 -20.25 1.73
CA GLY A 145 24.75 -20.16 3.01
C GLY A 145 23.70 -21.25 3.21
N PRO A 146 23.06 -21.29 4.38
CA PRO A 146 21.91 -22.15 4.57
C PRO A 146 20.75 -21.67 3.69
N SER A 147 19.76 -22.55 3.48
CA SER A 147 18.50 -22.16 2.84
C SER A 147 17.78 -21.09 3.64
N LEU A 148 16.83 -20.39 3.00
CA LEU A 148 15.96 -19.45 3.69
C LEU A 148 15.35 -20.09 4.95
N PRO A 149 15.16 -19.31 6.04
CA PRO A 149 14.50 -19.79 7.23
C PRO A 149 13.04 -20.21 6.97
N GLN A 150 12.39 -20.83 7.96
CA GLN A 150 10.99 -21.25 7.82
C GLN A 150 10.09 -20.04 7.49
N GLU A 151 9.10 -20.24 6.62
CA GLU A 151 8.24 -19.17 6.08
C GLU A 151 7.47 -18.40 7.16
N GLN A 152 7.31 -18.93 8.38
CA GLN A 152 6.65 -18.24 9.49
C GLN A 152 7.59 -17.30 10.25
N GLN A 153 8.91 -17.46 10.11
CA GLN A 153 9.89 -16.66 10.83
C GLN A 153 9.99 -15.25 10.25
N ARG A 154 10.12 -14.26 11.14
CA ARG A 154 10.19 -12.84 10.77
C ARG A 154 11.33 -12.17 11.50
N PHE A 155 11.91 -11.15 10.86
CA PHE A 155 13.09 -10.44 11.33
C PHE A 155 12.79 -8.95 11.53
N ASP A 156 13.42 -8.36 12.55
CA ASP A 156 13.34 -6.94 12.85
C ASP A 156 14.23 -6.14 11.89
N ILE A 157 15.40 -6.69 11.56
CA ILE A 157 16.33 -6.12 10.57
C ILE A 157 16.66 -7.17 9.52
N ILE A 158 16.68 -6.75 8.26
CA ILE A 158 17.33 -7.50 7.16
C ILE A 158 18.46 -6.64 6.62
N ILE A 159 19.67 -7.19 6.54
CA ILE A 159 20.81 -6.54 5.89
C ILE A 159 21.08 -7.23 4.55
N CYS A 160 21.37 -6.45 3.51
CA CYS A 160 21.67 -6.89 2.16
C CYS A 160 22.87 -6.06 1.67
N ILE A 161 24.09 -6.56 1.93
CA ILE A 161 25.33 -5.78 1.79
C ILE A 161 26.14 -6.30 0.60
N GLU A 162 26.30 -5.49 -0.44
CA GLU A 162 27.00 -5.86 -1.69
C GLU A 162 26.37 -7.08 -2.38
N VAL A 163 25.03 -7.13 -2.39
CA VAL A 163 24.25 -8.24 -2.94
C VAL A 163 23.26 -7.80 -4.02
N ALA A 164 22.65 -6.62 -3.86
CA ALA A 164 21.55 -6.18 -4.71
C ALA A 164 21.96 -5.98 -6.18
N GLU A 165 23.21 -5.64 -6.45
CA GLU A 165 23.79 -5.51 -7.79
C GLU A 165 23.83 -6.83 -8.57
N HIS A 166 23.72 -7.97 -7.88
CA HIS A 166 23.70 -9.32 -8.46
C HIS A 166 22.29 -9.85 -8.76
N PHE A 167 21.24 -9.12 -8.37
CA PHE A 167 19.87 -9.57 -8.53
C PHE A 167 19.46 -9.67 -10.01
N LYS A 168 19.16 -10.90 -10.43
CA LYS A 168 18.61 -11.18 -11.77
C LYS A 168 17.12 -10.83 -11.85
N ASN A 169 16.41 -10.81 -10.72
CA ASN A 169 15.01 -10.38 -10.62
C ASN A 169 14.77 -9.52 -9.35
N PRO A 170 15.24 -8.25 -9.35
CA PRO A 170 15.20 -7.40 -8.16
C PRO A 170 13.82 -7.27 -7.52
N LEU A 171 12.73 -7.25 -8.31
CA LEU A 171 11.39 -7.15 -7.75
C LEU A 171 11.04 -8.38 -6.89
N ALA A 172 11.43 -9.58 -7.31
CA ALA A 172 11.20 -10.80 -6.55
C ALA A 172 12.07 -10.84 -5.29
N ASP A 173 13.34 -10.45 -5.41
CA ASP A 173 14.28 -10.43 -4.28
C ASP A 173 13.82 -9.44 -3.18
N PHE A 174 13.43 -8.21 -3.55
CA PHE A 174 12.89 -7.24 -2.60
C PHE A 174 11.53 -7.66 -2.01
N ALA A 175 10.66 -8.29 -2.80
CA ALA A 175 9.40 -8.83 -2.30
C ALA A 175 9.63 -9.97 -1.29
N ALA A 176 10.61 -10.84 -1.53
CA ALA A 176 11.00 -11.90 -0.61
C ALA A 176 11.57 -11.31 0.69
N MET A 177 12.47 -10.32 0.62
CA MET A 177 12.94 -9.62 1.82
C MET A 177 11.78 -8.97 2.59
N ASN A 178 10.84 -8.29 1.92
CA ASN A 178 9.65 -7.74 2.57
C ASN A 178 8.81 -8.82 3.28
N HIS A 179 8.71 -10.02 2.71
CA HIS A 179 7.96 -11.12 3.34
C HIS A 179 8.56 -11.50 4.71
N TYR A 180 9.88 -11.64 4.79
CA TYR A 180 10.59 -11.98 6.03
C TYR A 180 10.68 -10.82 7.03
N LEU A 181 10.45 -9.59 6.59
CA LEU A 181 10.53 -8.42 7.46
C LEU A 181 9.25 -8.26 8.31
N LYS A 182 9.40 -8.02 9.62
CA LYS A 182 8.28 -7.66 10.50
C LYS A 182 7.71 -6.28 10.14
N PRO A 183 6.41 -6.01 10.33
CA PRO A 183 5.88 -4.65 10.31
C PRO A 183 6.67 -3.75 11.27
N GLY A 184 7.07 -2.56 10.84
CA GLY A 184 8.00 -1.68 11.55
C GLY A 184 9.49 -2.04 11.39
N GLY A 185 9.80 -3.15 10.73
CA GLY A 185 11.17 -3.62 10.51
C GLY A 185 11.94 -2.80 9.50
N LEU A 186 13.27 -2.90 9.58
CA LEU A 186 14.23 -2.19 8.74
C LEU A 186 14.93 -3.15 7.76
N LEU A 187 14.82 -2.89 6.46
CA LEU A 187 15.68 -3.47 5.43
C LEU A 187 16.77 -2.45 5.07
N ALA A 188 18.03 -2.81 5.29
CA ALA A 188 19.20 -2.03 4.89
C ALA A 188 19.86 -2.67 3.67
N VAL A 189 19.95 -1.91 2.59
CA VAL A 189 20.57 -2.34 1.33
C VAL A 189 21.81 -1.48 1.10
N HIS A 190 22.97 -2.11 0.95
CA HIS A 190 24.19 -1.45 0.53
C HIS A 190 24.54 -1.83 -0.91
N THR A 191 24.45 -0.88 -1.82
CA THR A 191 24.75 -0.99 -3.27
C THR A 191 25.05 0.39 -3.82
N HIS A 192 25.92 0.50 -4.82
CA HIS A 192 26.14 1.81 -5.46
C HIS A 192 24.96 2.21 -6.35
N THR A 193 24.59 3.50 -6.32
CA THR A 193 23.54 4.05 -7.17
C THR A 193 24.03 4.94 -8.32
N LEU A 194 23.21 5.01 -9.36
CA LEU A 194 23.37 5.90 -10.50
C LEU A 194 22.72 7.26 -10.19
N PRO A 195 23.39 8.40 -10.47
CA PRO A 195 22.79 9.72 -10.30
C PRO A 195 21.52 9.91 -11.15
N ASP A 196 20.44 10.38 -10.52
CA ASP A 196 19.12 10.52 -11.16
C ASP A 196 19.10 11.47 -12.36
N GLN A 197 20.01 12.45 -12.39
CA GLN A 197 20.16 13.41 -13.48
C GLN A 197 20.37 12.76 -14.85
N TYR A 198 20.88 11.52 -14.90
CA TYR A 198 21.11 10.82 -16.16
C TYR A 198 19.82 10.25 -16.80
N PHE A 199 18.72 10.22 -16.07
CA PHE A 199 17.43 9.68 -16.52
C PHE A 199 16.42 10.77 -16.92
N SER A 200 16.69 12.03 -16.58
CA SER A 200 15.86 13.18 -16.97
C SER A 200 16.27 13.80 -18.32
N ILE A 201 17.42 13.43 -18.88
CA ILE A 201 18.01 14.05 -20.07
C ILE A 201 17.86 13.16 -21.32
N LYS A 202 17.48 13.78 -22.45
CA LYS A 202 17.38 13.15 -23.79
C LYS A 202 18.74 12.77 -24.42
N ASN A 203 19.85 12.84 -23.69
CA ASN A 203 21.21 12.66 -24.21
C ASN A 203 21.85 11.30 -23.84
N ASP A 204 22.89 10.92 -24.58
CA ASP A 204 23.79 9.77 -24.38
C ASP A 204 24.67 9.85 -23.11
N GLU A 205 24.39 10.74 -22.16
CA GLU A 205 25.22 11.01 -20.98
C GLU A 205 25.32 9.81 -20.04
N ILE A 206 24.22 9.06 -19.87
CA ILE A 206 24.23 7.81 -19.12
C ILE A 206 25.24 6.82 -19.71
N SER A 207 25.32 6.72 -21.05
CA SER A 207 26.26 5.84 -21.73
C SER A 207 27.71 6.26 -21.47
N ARG A 208 28.00 7.57 -21.44
CA ARG A 208 29.36 8.08 -21.15
C ARG A 208 29.77 7.81 -19.71
N PHE A 209 28.94 8.19 -18.74
CA PHE A 209 29.20 7.93 -17.32
C PHE A 209 29.38 6.44 -17.08
N PHE A 210 28.40 5.64 -17.52
CA PHE A 210 28.40 4.20 -17.32
C PHE A 210 29.63 3.57 -17.97
N SER A 211 30.03 3.98 -19.17
CA SER A 211 31.26 3.48 -19.83
C SER A 211 32.52 3.64 -18.97
N SER A 212 32.67 4.73 -18.22
CA SER A 212 33.80 4.96 -17.31
C SER A 212 33.66 4.35 -15.91
N TRP A 213 32.46 3.93 -15.51
CA TRP A 213 32.18 3.50 -14.14
C TRP A 213 32.73 2.09 -13.88
N TRP A 214 33.63 1.93 -12.91
CA TRP A 214 34.31 0.66 -12.62
C TRP A 214 33.37 -0.43 -12.10
N TYR A 215 32.30 -0.04 -11.40
CA TYR A 215 31.38 -0.97 -10.73
C TYR A 215 30.69 -1.96 -11.69
N LYS A 216 30.53 -1.61 -12.97
CA LYS A 216 29.96 -2.52 -13.99
C LYS A 216 30.92 -3.59 -14.50
N GLU A 217 32.23 -3.43 -14.23
CA GLU A 217 33.26 -4.27 -14.83
C GLU A 217 33.27 -5.68 -14.22
N ASP A 218 32.71 -5.85 -13.03
CA ASP A 218 32.44 -7.17 -12.49
C ASP A 218 31.33 -7.85 -13.31
N PRO A 219 31.60 -9.03 -13.91
CA PRO A 219 30.61 -9.73 -14.73
C PRO A 219 29.39 -10.22 -13.92
N THR A 220 29.50 -10.36 -12.60
CA THR A 220 28.38 -10.74 -11.71
C THR A 220 27.45 -9.56 -11.40
N HIS A 221 27.87 -8.31 -11.66
CA HIS A 221 27.00 -7.14 -11.47
C HIS A 221 26.08 -7.04 -12.69
N VAL A 222 24.78 -7.27 -12.48
CA VAL A 222 23.77 -7.37 -13.55
C VAL A 222 22.62 -6.38 -13.37
N ALA A 223 22.46 -5.80 -12.18
CA ALA A 223 21.44 -4.84 -11.83
C ALA A 223 22.06 -3.56 -11.25
N PHE A 224 21.60 -2.40 -11.71
CA PHE A 224 22.10 -1.10 -11.28
C PHE A 224 20.92 -0.15 -11.05
N TYR A 225 20.92 0.49 -9.88
CA TYR A 225 19.78 1.22 -9.38
C TYR A 225 20.07 2.73 -9.38
N SER A 226 19.07 3.54 -9.71
CA SER A 226 19.07 4.96 -9.33
C SER A 226 18.23 5.16 -8.07
N GLU A 227 18.25 6.35 -7.47
CA GLU A 227 17.35 6.64 -6.35
C GLU A 227 15.88 6.52 -6.77
N ILE A 228 15.51 7.00 -7.97
CA ILE A 228 14.18 6.77 -8.55
C ILE A 228 13.85 5.27 -8.58
N THR A 229 14.81 4.41 -8.91
CA THR A 229 14.58 2.96 -8.94
C THR A 229 14.31 2.40 -7.55
N LEU A 230 15.15 2.73 -6.57
CA LEU A 230 15.02 2.24 -5.19
C LEU A 230 13.73 2.75 -4.54
N ARG A 231 13.40 4.04 -4.70
CA ARG A 231 12.13 4.60 -4.24
C ARG A 231 10.94 3.88 -4.88
N THR A 232 11.04 3.55 -6.17
CA THR A 232 9.98 2.79 -6.84
C THR A 232 9.90 1.35 -6.34
N LEU A 233 11.03 0.68 -6.09
CA LEU A 233 11.06 -0.65 -5.49
C LEU A 233 10.38 -0.64 -4.12
N GLY A 234 10.66 0.37 -3.29
CA GLY A 234 9.97 0.60 -2.04
C GLY A 234 8.46 0.75 -2.26
N PHE A 235 8.06 1.67 -3.13
CA PHE A 235 6.65 1.90 -3.45
C PHE A 235 5.92 0.64 -3.93
N VAL A 236 6.53 -0.18 -4.81
CA VAL A 236 5.90 -1.40 -5.35
C VAL A 236 5.92 -2.55 -4.34
N CYS A 237 6.97 -2.67 -3.54
CA CYS A 237 7.08 -3.72 -2.52
C CYS A 237 6.26 -3.41 -1.27
N GLY A 238 5.82 -2.17 -1.06
CA GLY A 238 5.12 -1.76 0.17
C GLY A 238 6.07 -1.39 1.30
N LEU A 239 7.21 -0.78 0.96
CA LEU A 239 8.23 -0.32 1.89
C LEU A 239 8.44 1.19 1.72
N HIS A 240 8.53 1.93 2.82
CA HIS A 240 8.94 3.33 2.81
C HIS A 240 10.44 3.40 2.52
N TYR A 241 10.84 4.17 1.50
CA TYR A 241 12.24 4.33 1.11
C TYR A 241 12.86 5.59 1.70
N GLU A 242 14.06 5.45 2.25
CA GLU A 242 14.90 6.54 2.73
C GLU A 242 16.35 6.33 2.24
N HIS A 243 17.04 7.43 1.94
CA HIS A 243 18.45 7.39 1.59
C HIS A 243 19.34 7.50 2.84
N GLY A 244 20.55 6.96 2.79
CA GLY A 244 21.58 7.20 3.79
C GLY A 244 22.07 8.66 3.79
N ASP A 245 22.69 9.07 4.89
CA ASP A 245 23.20 10.42 5.11
C ASP A 245 24.74 10.48 5.06
N GLY A 246 25.27 11.71 4.87
CA GLY A 246 26.69 11.99 4.93
C GLY A 246 27.52 11.22 3.89
N SER A 247 28.54 10.49 4.35
CA SER A 247 29.47 9.78 3.46
C SER A 247 28.88 8.56 2.74
N ASP A 248 27.67 8.14 3.11
CA ASP A 248 27.02 6.96 2.54
C ASP A 248 25.91 7.34 1.55
N GLU A 249 25.80 8.63 1.25
CA GLU A 249 24.93 9.15 0.21
C GLU A 249 25.29 8.46 -1.12
N GLY A 250 24.35 7.64 -1.61
CA GLY A 250 24.50 6.89 -2.86
C GLY A 250 25.00 5.45 -2.72
N THR A 251 25.25 4.95 -1.50
CA THR A 251 25.63 3.54 -1.26
C THR A 251 24.79 2.81 -0.21
N LEU A 252 24.31 3.47 0.83
CA LEU A 252 23.47 2.85 1.87
C LEU A 252 22.02 3.35 1.78
N HIS A 253 21.08 2.41 1.76
CA HIS A 253 19.67 2.66 1.52
C HIS A 253 18.80 1.93 2.53
N TYR A 254 17.77 2.60 3.03
CA TYR A 254 16.88 2.06 4.04
C TYR A 254 15.46 1.90 3.48
N PHE A 255 14.85 0.78 3.84
CA PHE A 255 13.48 0.44 3.50
C PHE A 255 12.75 0.05 4.78
N ILE A 256 11.75 0.82 5.18
CA ILE A 256 11.00 0.58 6.41
C ILE A 256 9.66 -0.03 6.05
N LYS A 257 9.35 -1.20 6.62
CA LYS A 257 8.03 -1.80 6.45
C LYS A 257 7.03 -1.03 7.32
N PRO A 258 5.93 -0.52 6.77
CA PRO A 258 4.94 0.18 7.58
C PRO A 258 4.38 -0.71 8.70
N LEU A 259 4.06 -0.08 9.83
CA LEU A 259 3.21 -0.71 10.83
C LEU A 259 1.83 -1.02 10.24
N PRO A 260 1.09 -2.01 10.77
CA PRO A 260 -0.18 -2.39 10.21
C PRO A 260 -1.19 -1.24 10.21
N VAL A 261 -2.08 -1.24 9.22
CA VAL A 261 -3.29 -0.41 9.23
C VAL A 261 -4.40 -1.20 9.91
N LEU A 262 -5.08 -0.58 10.87
CA LEU A 262 -6.29 -1.16 11.46
C LEU A 262 -7.50 -0.70 10.66
N VAL A 263 -8.33 -1.63 10.20
CA VAL A 263 -9.62 -1.33 9.60
C VAL A 263 -10.73 -1.87 10.49
N ALA A 264 -11.72 -1.03 10.82
CA ALA A 264 -12.90 -1.44 11.58
C ALA A 264 -14.15 -1.06 10.79
N GLY A 265 -14.99 -2.04 10.46
CA GLY A 265 -16.15 -1.77 9.62
C GLY A 265 -16.95 -2.99 9.18
N GLY A 266 -17.88 -2.77 8.25
CA GLY A 266 -18.82 -3.77 7.78
C GLY A 266 -18.20 -4.81 6.86
N ALA A 267 -18.70 -6.05 6.98
CA ALA A 267 -18.47 -7.16 6.06
C ALA A 267 -19.82 -7.83 5.76
N ASN A 268 -20.14 -8.04 4.48
CA ASN A 268 -21.38 -8.67 4.07
C ASN A 268 -21.22 -9.42 2.75
N VAL A 269 -22.23 -10.20 2.37
CA VAL A 269 -22.36 -10.75 1.02
C VAL A 269 -23.36 -9.90 0.24
N ASP A 270 -22.98 -9.44 -0.94
CA ASP A 270 -23.88 -8.77 -1.87
C ASP A 270 -24.56 -9.85 -2.74
N ILE A 271 -25.89 -9.79 -2.84
CA ILE A 271 -26.71 -10.70 -3.64
C ILE A 271 -27.48 -9.85 -4.65
N GLU A 272 -27.10 -9.94 -5.92
CA GLU A 272 -27.71 -9.16 -6.99
C GLU A 272 -28.55 -10.06 -7.89
N GLY A 273 -29.84 -9.75 -8.02
CA GLY A 273 -30.76 -10.37 -8.96
C GLY A 273 -30.99 -9.49 -10.19
N ARG A 274 -30.74 -10.03 -11.39
CA ARG A 274 -31.01 -9.36 -12.66
C ARG A 274 -31.99 -10.15 -13.51
N PRO A 275 -33.16 -9.59 -13.89
CA PRO A 275 -34.14 -10.29 -14.70
C PRO A 275 -33.71 -10.37 -16.16
N PHE A 276 -34.24 -11.36 -16.91
CA PHE A 276 -34.01 -11.47 -18.36
C PHE A 276 -34.90 -10.55 -19.20
N GLY A 277 -35.92 -9.95 -18.59
CA GLY A 277 -36.85 -9.00 -19.19
C GLY A 277 -37.51 -8.13 -18.12
N PRO A 278 -38.58 -7.39 -18.46
CA PRO A 278 -39.27 -6.53 -17.50
C PRO A 278 -39.78 -7.30 -16.28
N LEU A 279 -39.70 -6.67 -15.11
CA LEU A 279 -40.19 -7.26 -13.86
C LEU A 279 -41.73 -7.26 -13.79
N ASN A 280 -42.30 -8.41 -13.43
CA ASN A 280 -43.69 -8.55 -13.02
C ASN A 280 -43.79 -8.53 -11.49
N ASP A 281 -44.45 -7.51 -10.94
CA ASP A 281 -44.63 -7.37 -9.50
C ASP A 281 -45.43 -8.54 -8.92
N ARG A 282 -44.97 -9.06 -7.77
CA ARG A 282 -45.58 -10.19 -7.02
C ARG A 282 -45.61 -11.52 -7.79
N ASP A 283 -44.69 -11.70 -8.75
CA ASP A 283 -44.51 -12.95 -9.49
C ASP A 283 -43.04 -13.43 -9.43
N SER A 284 -42.80 -14.68 -9.84
CA SER A 284 -41.45 -15.22 -10.02
C SER A 284 -40.86 -14.73 -11.34
N ASN A 285 -39.80 -13.94 -11.26
CA ASN A 285 -39.15 -13.32 -12.41
C ASN A 285 -37.91 -14.13 -12.83
N PRO A 286 -37.88 -14.77 -14.02
CA PRO A 286 -36.69 -15.46 -14.50
C PRO A 286 -35.51 -14.50 -14.70
N GLY A 287 -34.34 -14.89 -14.20
CA GLY A 287 -33.16 -14.04 -14.25
C GLY A 287 -31.89 -14.75 -13.82
N ARG A 288 -30.87 -13.95 -13.51
CA ARG A 288 -29.59 -14.40 -12.93
C ARG A 288 -29.45 -13.84 -11.52
N VAL A 289 -28.90 -14.66 -10.64
CA VAL A 289 -28.48 -14.22 -9.30
C VAL A 289 -26.96 -14.30 -9.25
N ARG A 290 -26.34 -13.26 -8.71
CA ARG A 290 -24.89 -13.19 -8.48
C ARG A 290 -24.64 -12.96 -7.00
N PHE A 291 -23.64 -13.67 -6.47
CA PHE A 291 -23.06 -13.41 -5.17
C PHE A 291 -21.74 -12.68 -5.38
N SER A 292 -21.51 -11.63 -4.60
CA SER A 292 -20.22 -10.97 -4.49
C SER A 292 -19.90 -10.67 -3.04
N ARG A 293 -18.62 -10.57 -2.74
CA ARG A 293 -18.18 -10.10 -1.43
C ARG A 293 -18.50 -8.61 -1.32
N GLY A 294 -19.24 -8.21 -0.28
CA GLY A 294 -19.60 -6.83 0.07
C GLY A 294 -19.07 -6.31 1.42
N GLY A 295 -19.23 -5.01 1.65
CA GLY A 295 -18.86 -4.35 2.90
C GLY A 295 -17.66 -3.42 2.73
N ALA A 296 -17.87 -2.13 2.98
CA ALA A 296 -16.88 -1.08 2.75
C ALA A 296 -15.59 -1.34 3.54
N GLY A 297 -15.68 -1.59 4.85
CA GLY A 297 -14.53 -1.95 5.68
C GLY A 297 -13.75 -3.15 5.13
N ARG A 298 -14.44 -4.23 4.74
CA ARG A 298 -13.79 -5.43 4.17
C ARG A 298 -13.14 -5.13 2.81
N ASN A 299 -13.81 -4.37 1.93
CA ASN A 299 -13.27 -3.95 0.64
C ASN A 299 -12.00 -3.10 0.80
N ILE A 300 -11.99 -2.16 1.75
CA ILE A 300 -10.83 -1.32 2.06
C ILE A 300 -9.67 -2.19 2.57
N ALA A 301 -9.94 -3.09 3.52
CA ALA A 301 -8.94 -4.00 4.06
C ALA A 301 -8.34 -4.91 2.98
N GLU A 302 -9.17 -5.48 2.10
CA GLU A 302 -8.72 -6.32 0.99
C GLU A 302 -7.87 -5.52 -0.01
N ASN A 303 -8.26 -4.29 -0.36
CA ASN A 303 -7.44 -3.44 -1.23
C ASN A 303 -6.08 -3.10 -0.59
N LEU A 304 -6.03 -2.81 0.72
CA LEU A 304 -4.76 -2.59 1.42
C LEU A 304 -3.85 -3.82 1.37
N ALA A 305 -4.38 -5.01 1.66
CA ALA A 305 -3.64 -6.27 1.59
C ALA A 305 -3.12 -6.53 0.16
N ARG A 306 -3.98 -6.40 -0.86
CA ARG A 306 -3.60 -6.52 -2.28
C ARG A 306 -2.55 -5.51 -2.70
N LEU A 307 -2.48 -4.37 -2.01
CA LEU A 307 -1.51 -3.32 -2.24
C LEU A 307 -0.24 -3.45 -1.35
N ASN A 308 -0.01 -4.62 -0.75
CA ASN A 308 1.14 -4.97 0.10
C ASN A 308 1.27 -4.11 1.38
N ILE A 309 0.16 -3.65 1.94
CA ILE A 309 0.15 -3.03 3.27
C ILE A 309 -0.29 -4.05 4.32
N PRO A 310 0.47 -4.25 5.41
CA PRO A 310 0.02 -5.08 6.52
C PRO A 310 -1.29 -4.50 7.08
N VAL A 311 -2.31 -5.34 7.24
CA VAL A 311 -3.64 -4.89 7.66
C VAL A 311 -4.24 -5.84 8.67
N GLN A 312 -4.83 -5.28 9.73
CA GLN A 312 -5.69 -5.99 10.67
C GLN A 312 -7.12 -5.48 10.49
N PHE A 313 -8.09 -6.40 10.47
CA PHE A 313 -9.48 -6.08 10.28
C PHE A 313 -10.29 -6.51 11.51
N ILE A 314 -11.12 -5.60 12.01
CA ILE A 314 -12.11 -5.85 13.06
C ILE A 314 -13.50 -5.73 12.45
N SER A 315 -14.24 -6.82 12.50
CA SER A 315 -15.63 -6.90 12.06
C SER A 315 -16.36 -8.01 12.80
N VAL A 316 -17.64 -8.18 12.45
CA VAL A 316 -18.51 -9.23 12.99
C VAL A 316 -18.94 -10.14 11.84
N PHE A 317 -18.56 -11.41 11.92
CA PHE A 317 -18.98 -12.45 10.98
C PHE A 317 -20.00 -13.38 11.64
N GLY A 318 -20.98 -13.83 10.86
CA GLY A 318 -21.84 -14.93 11.28
C GLY A 318 -21.10 -16.28 11.25
N LYS A 319 -21.70 -17.29 11.87
CA LYS A 319 -21.26 -18.69 11.74
C LYS A 319 -21.94 -19.46 10.61
N ASP A 320 -22.80 -18.78 9.85
CA ASP A 320 -23.47 -19.32 8.69
C ASP A 320 -22.49 -19.54 7.50
N PRO A 321 -22.87 -20.36 6.50
CA PRO A 321 -22.00 -20.67 5.36
C PRO A 321 -21.57 -19.45 4.54
N LEU A 322 -22.40 -18.42 4.39
CA LEU A 322 -22.06 -17.22 3.61
C LEU A 322 -21.00 -16.40 4.34
N SER A 323 -21.16 -16.23 5.65
CA SER A 323 -20.16 -15.56 6.49
C SER A 323 -18.83 -16.32 6.54
N ARG A 324 -18.86 -17.67 6.59
CA ARG A 324 -17.64 -18.49 6.54
C ARG A 324 -16.91 -18.33 5.22
N MET A 325 -17.62 -18.39 4.09
CA MET A 325 -17.05 -18.13 2.77
C MET A 325 -16.39 -16.74 2.71
N LEU A 326 -17.08 -15.70 3.20
CA LEU A 326 -16.55 -14.35 3.23
C LEU A 326 -15.27 -14.24 4.09
N LEU A 327 -15.25 -14.89 5.25
CA LEU A 327 -14.09 -14.93 6.15
C LEU A 327 -12.88 -15.61 5.50
N GLU A 328 -13.08 -16.80 4.91
CA GLU A 328 -12.01 -17.56 4.24
C GLU A 328 -11.43 -16.80 3.06
N GLU A 329 -12.26 -16.18 2.23
CA GLU A 329 -11.81 -15.38 1.09
C GLU A 329 -11.08 -14.09 1.54
N THR A 330 -11.56 -13.44 2.60
CA THR A 330 -10.90 -12.26 3.17
C THR A 330 -9.52 -12.63 3.73
N LYS A 331 -9.41 -13.77 4.42
CA LYS A 331 -8.12 -14.30 4.93
C LYS A 331 -7.18 -14.64 3.78
N ALA A 332 -7.68 -15.30 2.73
CA ALA A 332 -6.90 -15.67 1.56
C ALA A 332 -6.34 -14.47 0.79
N ALA A 333 -6.99 -13.30 0.89
CA ALA A 333 -6.49 -12.06 0.33
C ALA A 333 -5.36 -11.41 1.14
N GLY A 334 -4.97 -12.00 2.28
CA GLY A 334 -3.88 -11.50 3.14
C GLY A 334 -4.33 -10.55 4.24
N VAL A 335 -5.63 -10.46 4.52
CA VAL A 335 -6.16 -9.61 5.60
C VAL A 335 -6.05 -10.35 6.94
N GLY A 336 -5.46 -9.70 7.96
CA GLY A 336 -5.47 -10.19 9.33
C GLY A 336 -6.87 -10.13 9.94
N LEU A 337 -7.33 -11.23 10.54
CA LEU A 337 -8.70 -11.39 11.05
C LEU A 337 -8.73 -11.76 12.54
N ASP A 338 -7.59 -11.65 13.22
CA ASP A 338 -7.45 -12.12 14.61
C ASP A 338 -8.30 -11.31 15.59
N GLY A 339 -8.63 -10.06 15.22
CA GLY A 339 -9.55 -9.19 15.97
C GLY A 339 -11.02 -9.33 15.59
N CYS A 340 -11.41 -10.24 14.70
CA CYS A 340 -12.80 -10.39 14.26
C CYS A 340 -13.64 -11.25 15.22
N LEU A 341 -14.90 -10.86 15.41
CA LEU A 341 -15.86 -11.60 16.22
C LEU A 341 -16.69 -12.57 15.38
N LEU A 342 -16.86 -13.81 15.86
CA LEU A 342 -17.80 -14.78 15.31
C LEU A 342 -19.06 -14.88 16.16
N VAL A 343 -20.23 -14.65 15.58
CA VAL A 343 -21.51 -14.69 16.28
C VAL A 343 -22.50 -15.67 15.68
N GLU A 344 -23.37 -16.23 16.52
CA GLU A 344 -24.65 -16.77 16.05
C GLU A 344 -25.57 -15.60 15.70
N ALA A 345 -26.09 -15.58 14.48
CA ALA A 345 -26.98 -14.55 13.98
C ALA A 345 -28.22 -15.19 13.36
N ASP A 346 -29.38 -14.57 13.58
CA ASP A 346 -30.66 -15.05 13.04
C ASP A 346 -30.77 -14.88 11.52
N SER A 347 -29.93 -14.00 10.94
CA SER A 347 -29.86 -13.70 9.51
C SER A 347 -28.40 -13.47 9.10
N PRO A 348 -27.97 -13.91 7.90
CA PRO A 348 -26.65 -13.60 7.39
C PRO A 348 -26.48 -12.09 7.12
N SER A 349 -25.24 -11.60 7.24
CA SER A 349 -24.88 -10.25 6.84
C SER A 349 -24.91 -10.14 5.32
N CYS A 350 -25.96 -9.54 4.75
CA CYS A 350 -26.21 -9.50 3.32
C CYS A 350 -26.80 -8.18 2.84
N TYR A 351 -26.45 -7.79 1.62
CA TYR A 351 -27.12 -6.73 0.87
C TYR A 351 -27.74 -7.36 -0.38
N LEU A 352 -29.06 -7.47 -0.41
CA LEU A 352 -29.80 -8.06 -1.54
C LEU A 352 -30.37 -6.95 -2.41
N SER A 353 -30.04 -6.93 -3.70
CA SER A 353 -30.59 -6.01 -4.68
C SER A 353 -31.28 -6.75 -5.82
N ILE A 354 -32.37 -6.18 -6.32
CA ILE A 354 -33.05 -6.61 -7.54
C ILE A 354 -32.96 -5.44 -8.52
N LEU A 355 -32.37 -5.70 -9.67
CA LEU A 355 -32.28 -4.77 -10.79
C LEU A 355 -33.51 -4.90 -11.69
N ASP A 356 -33.81 -3.88 -12.48
CA ASP A 356 -34.75 -3.96 -13.59
C ASP A 356 -34.07 -4.45 -14.90
N GLU A 357 -34.79 -4.41 -16.01
CA GLU A 357 -34.30 -4.86 -17.32
C GLU A 357 -33.19 -3.96 -17.90
N THR A 358 -33.12 -2.68 -17.50
CA THR A 358 -32.04 -1.77 -17.91
C THR A 358 -30.77 -2.00 -17.10
N GLY A 359 -30.92 -2.62 -15.92
CA GLY A 359 -29.85 -2.86 -14.96
C GLY A 359 -29.80 -1.83 -13.85
N ASP A 360 -30.81 -0.96 -13.75
CA ASP A 360 -30.95 -0.02 -12.65
C ASP A 360 -31.58 -0.72 -11.43
N MET A 361 -31.24 -0.25 -10.23
CA MET A 361 -31.77 -0.86 -9.00
C MET A 361 -33.27 -0.60 -8.84
N LYS A 362 -34.07 -1.66 -8.81
CA LYS A 362 -35.52 -1.61 -8.55
C LYS A 362 -35.85 -1.64 -7.05
N LEU A 363 -35.21 -2.56 -6.33
CA LEU A 363 -35.45 -2.78 -4.90
C LEU A 363 -34.19 -3.33 -4.22
N ALA A 364 -33.98 -2.99 -2.95
CA ALA A 364 -32.93 -3.60 -2.16
C ALA A 364 -33.33 -3.82 -0.70
N LEU A 365 -32.73 -4.82 -0.06
CA LEU A 365 -32.81 -5.11 1.36
C LEU A 365 -31.39 -5.16 1.95
N SER A 366 -31.16 -4.40 3.01
CA SER A 366 -29.89 -4.37 3.73
C SER A 366 -30.03 -5.07 5.09
N SER A 367 -29.46 -6.27 5.22
CA SER A 367 -29.40 -7.08 6.45
C SER A 367 -27.98 -7.04 6.98
N MET A 368 -27.58 -5.92 7.61
CA MET A 368 -26.20 -5.71 8.10
C MET A 368 -26.11 -5.43 9.60
N ASP A 369 -27.15 -5.78 10.36
CA ASP A 369 -27.25 -5.44 11.79
C ASP A 369 -26.24 -6.20 12.68
N SER A 370 -25.63 -7.28 12.19
CA SER A 370 -24.61 -8.03 12.94
C SER A 370 -23.45 -7.14 13.38
N ILE A 371 -23.06 -6.15 12.57
CA ILE A 371 -21.97 -5.23 12.89
C ILE A 371 -22.24 -4.39 14.16
N LYS A 372 -23.51 -4.16 14.51
CA LYS A 372 -23.89 -3.44 15.74
C LYS A 372 -23.53 -4.20 17.01
N ARG A 373 -23.20 -5.50 16.90
CA ARG A 373 -22.69 -6.30 18.02
C ARG A 373 -21.24 -5.95 18.38
N LEU A 374 -20.51 -5.25 17.51
CA LEU A 374 -19.23 -4.66 17.86
C LEU A 374 -19.47 -3.42 18.73
N THR A 375 -19.89 -3.64 19.98
CA THR A 375 -20.06 -2.59 21.00
C THR A 375 -18.69 -2.14 21.52
N PRO A 376 -18.59 -1.01 22.27
CA PRO A 376 -17.34 -0.61 22.90
C PRO A 376 -16.64 -1.71 23.72
N ASP A 377 -17.39 -2.47 24.51
CA ASP A 377 -16.84 -3.56 25.33
C ASP A 377 -16.30 -4.72 24.47
N VAL A 378 -16.99 -5.04 23.39
CA VAL A 378 -16.56 -6.08 22.45
C VAL A 378 -15.32 -5.60 21.67
N LEU A 379 -15.30 -4.33 21.26
CA LEU A 379 -14.14 -3.73 20.61
C LEU A 379 -12.91 -3.83 21.51
N GLU A 380 -13.03 -3.58 22.81
CA GLU A 380 -11.93 -3.72 23.76
C GLU A 380 -11.37 -5.15 23.79
N ALA A 381 -12.26 -6.15 23.79
CA ALA A 381 -11.86 -7.56 23.73
C ALA A 381 -11.15 -7.89 22.40
N CYS A 382 -11.67 -7.39 21.28
CA CYS A 382 -11.05 -7.54 19.95
C CYS A 382 -9.64 -6.92 19.90
N LEU A 383 -9.47 -5.71 20.45
CA LEU A 383 -8.18 -5.04 20.52
C LEU A 383 -7.20 -5.78 21.43
N SER A 384 -7.67 -6.29 22.58
CA SER A 384 -6.84 -7.08 23.50
C SER A 384 -6.33 -8.38 22.86
N ALA A 385 -7.18 -9.06 22.08
CA ALA A 385 -6.79 -10.27 21.35
C ALA A 385 -5.65 -10.00 20.33
N LEU A 386 -5.62 -8.80 19.74
CA LEU A 386 -4.57 -8.39 18.81
C LEU A 386 -3.24 -8.10 19.54
N SER A 387 -3.26 -7.62 20.79
CA SER A 387 -2.05 -7.36 21.57
C SER A 387 -1.43 -8.61 22.19
N ASP A 388 -2.22 -9.62 22.54
CA ASP A 388 -1.70 -10.84 23.16
C ASP A 388 -0.92 -11.73 22.17
N GLN A 389 -1.23 -11.63 20.89
CA GLN A 389 -0.58 -12.43 19.85
C GLN A 389 0.78 -11.88 19.39
N THR A 390 1.06 -10.58 19.55
CA THR A 390 2.42 -10.05 19.30
C THR A 390 3.43 -10.62 20.29
N CYS A 391 2.99 -11.13 21.45
CA CYS A 391 3.83 -11.81 22.44
C CYS A 391 3.90 -13.34 22.25
N ALA A 392 2.91 -13.96 21.59
CA ALA A 392 2.81 -15.43 21.50
C ALA A 392 3.63 -16.06 20.35
N GLY A 393 4.11 -15.27 19.38
CA GLY A 393 4.90 -15.75 18.24
C GLY A 393 6.35 -16.14 18.56
N ASP A 394 6.89 -15.74 19.71
CA ASP A 394 8.33 -15.86 20.02
C ASP A 394 8.65 -16.80 21.21
N SER A 395 7.65 -17.48 21.80
CA SER A 395 7.89 -18.37 22.95
C SER A 395 7.85 -19.86 22.59
N ALA A 396 8.93 -20.29 21.92
CA ALA A 396 9.37 -21.67 22.01
C ALA A 396 10.78 -21.80 22.61
N PHE A 397 11.25 -20.87 23.45
CA PHE A 397 12.37 -21.12 24.36
C PHE A 397 12.35 -20.14 25.54
N ASP A 398 12.39 -20.71 26.74
CA ASP A 398 12.60 -20.14 28.08
C ASP A 398 11.38 -19.55 28.82
N ALA A 399 11.01 -20.27 29.89
CA ALA A 399 10.02 -19.89 30.88
C ALA A 399 10.74 -19.26 32.08
N ARG A 400 10.63 -17.94 32.28
CA ARG A 400 10.90 -17.31 33.58
C ARG A 400 9.85 -16.25 33.94
N SER A 401 9.49 -16.31 35.21
CA SER A 401 8.40 -15.62 35.93
C SER A 401 8.38 -14.10 35.80
N PRO A 402 7.19 -13.45 35.87
CA PRO A 402 7.05 -12.00 35.85
C PRO A 402 7.40 -11.39 37.22
N SER A 403 8.32 -10.43 37.25
CA SER A 403 8.49 -9.53 38.39
C SER A 403 7.82 -8.19 38.08
N ALA A 404 6.86 -7.83 38.94
CA ALA A 404 6.09 -6.61 38.88
C ALA A 404 6.94 -5.36 39.16
N THR A 405 7.03 -4.46 38.17
CA THR A 405 7.10 -3.00 38.35
C THR A 405 6.72 -2.33 37.03
N GLY A 406 5.55 -1.69 36.97
CA GLY A 406 5.20 -0.70 35.95
C GLY A 406 5.11 -1.19 34.50
N ALA A 407 4.19 -2.11 34.20
CA ALA A 407 3.81 -2.40 32.82
C ALA A 407 3.09 -1.18 32.21
N THR A 408 3.82 -0.35 31.47
CA THR A 408 3.20 0.37 30.36
C THR A 408 2.72 -0.70 29.38
N SER A 409 1.41 -0.76 29.16
CA SER A 409 0.76 -1.63 28.18
C SER A 409 1.59 -1.69 26.89
N ALA A 410 1.91 -2.90 26.43
CA ALA A 410 2.40 -3.13 25.07
C ALA A 410 1.29 -2.65 24.12
N GLY A 411 1.33 -1.35 23.79
CA GLY A 411 0.27 -0.66 23.07
C GLY A 411 0.19 -1.21 21.65
N LEU A 412 -1.04 -1.37 21.17
CA LEU A 412 -1.29 -1.67 19.76
C LEU A 412 -0.72 -0.53 18.91
N VAL A 413 0.32 -0.80 18.11
CA VAL A 413 0.96 0.22 17.28
C VAL A 413 0.52 0.04 15.83
N TYR A 414 -0.36 0.93 15.37
CA TYR A 414 -0.81 1.00 13.98
C TYR A 414 -0.26 2.24 13.30
N SER A 415 0.00 2.16 11.99
CA SER A 415 0.37 3.34 11.20
C SER A 415 -0.83 4.28 11.03
N MET A 416 -2.02 3.71 10.78
CA MET A 416 -3.29 4.41 10.61
C MET A 416 -4.47 3.54 11.03
N VAL A 417 -5.60 4.17 11.28
CA VAL A 417 -6.90 3.52 11.49
C VAL A 417 -7.88 3.96 10.41
N ILE A 418 -8.67 3.04 9.87
CA ILE A 418 -9.80 3.33 8.98
C ILE A 418 -11.08 2.80 9.61
N ILE A 419 -12.09 3.66 9.65
CA ILE A 419 -13.41 3.41 10.22
C ILE A 419 -14.44 3.64 9.12
N ASP A 420 -15.39 2.72 8.96
CA ASP A 420 -16.53 2.95 8.08
C ASP A 420 -17.82 3.31 8.86
N GLY A 421 -18.77 3.93 8.17
CA GLY A 421 -20.06 4.34 8.73
C GLY A 421 -21.00 3.20 9.11
N ASN A 422 -20.63 1.92 8.96
CA ASN A 422 -21.45 0.81 9.44
C ASN A 422 -21.39 0.66 10.97
N LEU A 423 -20.32 1.15 11.60
CA LEU A 423 -20.16 1.12 13.05
C LEU A 423 -21.11 2.08 13.74
N ILE A 424 -21.55 1.70 14.95
CA ILE A 424 -22.33 2.61 15.79
C ILE A 424 -21.42 3.72 16.35
N PRO A 425 -21.94 4.95 16.54
CA PRO A 425 -21.12 6.09 16.99
C PRO A 425 -20.35 5.84 18.29
N GLU A 426 -20.93 5.10 19.24
CA GLU A 426 -20.32 4.75 20.52
C GLU A 426 -19.04 3.91 20.33
N THR A 427 -19.06 2.97 19.39
CA THR A 427 -17.90 2.14 19.06
C THR A 427 -16.83 2.95 18.34
N ILE A 428 -17.22 3.89 17.47
CA ILE A 428 -16.28 4.82 16.83
C ILE A 428 -15.60 5.70 17.88
N GLU A 429 -16.36 6.24 18.84
CA GLU A 429 -15.83 7.03 19.95
C GLU A 429 -14.81 6.23 20.77
N ALA A 430 -15.16 4.99 21.15
CA ALA A 430 -14.26 4.10 21.89
C ALA A 430 -12.97 3.79 21.11
N LEU A 431 -13.07 3.56 19.80
CA LEU A 431 -11.89 3.32 18.96
C LEU A 431 -10.98 4.56 18.88
N LEU A 432 -11.57 5.75 18.72
CA LEU A 432 -10.83 7.01 18.72
C LEU A 432 -10.15 7.28 20.08
N ASP A 433 -10.76 6.86 21.19
CA ASP A 433 -10.18 7.00 22.53
C ASP A 433 -8.99 6.03 22.75
N ARG A 434 -8.98 4.89 22.04
CA ARG A 434 -7.90 3.88 22.10
C ARG A 434 -6.75 4.12 21.14
N CYS A 435 -6.91 5.03 20.17
CA CYS A 435 -5.91 5.34 19.17
C CYS A 435 -5.40 6.79 19.27
N PRO A 436 -5.01 7.31 20.45
CA PRO A 436 -4.54 8.68 20.58
C PRO A 436 -3.27 8.89 19.76
N GLY A 437 -3.24 9.95 18.94
CA GLY A 437 -2.09 10.28 18.10
C GLY A 437 -1.96 9.45 16.81
N ILE A 438 -2.79 8.44 16.60
CA ILE A 438 -2.82 7.67 15.35
C ILE A 438 -3.79 8.35 14.38
N PRO A 439 -3.40 8.64 13.12
CA PRO A 439 -4.30 9.20 12.12
C PRO A 439 -5.50 8.27 11.85
N VAL A 440 -6.71 8.77 12.05
CA VAL A 440 -7.96 8.03 11.81
C VAL A 440 -8.70 8.56 10.58
N TRP A 441 -8.97 7.69 9.63
CA TRP A 441 -9.76 7.95 8.43
C TRP A 441 -11.19 7.47 8.58
N PHE A 442 -12.14 8.25 8.09
CA PHE A 442 -13.55 7.91 8.08
C PHE A 442 -14.12 7.80 6.66
N ASP A 443 -14.70 6.64 6.35
CA ASP A 443 -15.56 6.43 5.17
C ASP A 443 -17.05 6.49 5.58
N PRO A 444 -17.83 7.47 5.10
CA PRO A 444 -19.22 7.61 5.50
C PRO A 444 -20.16 6.50 5.01
N VAL A 445 -19.79 5.75 3.96
CA VAL A 445 -20.53 4.66 3.30
C VAL A 445 -21.85 5.07 2.61
N SER A 446 -22.67 5.90 3.26
CA SER A 446 -23.95 6.36 2.74
C SER A 446 -24.42 7.62 3.47
N ILE A 447 -25.34 8.37 2.85
CA ILE A 447 -25.99 9.56 3.45
C ILE A 447 -26.54 9.27 4.85
N THR A 448 -27.28 8.16 5.03
CA THR A 448 -27.91 7.84 6.32
C THR A 448 -26.89 7.61 7.43
N LYS A 449 -25.83 6.87 7.13
CA LYS A 449 -24.74 6.58 8.07
C LYS A 449 -23.92 7.82 8.37
N ALA A 450 -23.63 8.62 7.35
CA ALA A 450 -22.95 9.91 7.47
C ALA A 450 -23.69 10.86 8.44
N ARG A 451 -25.02 10.97 8.32
CA ARG A 451 -25.86 11.74 9.26
C ARG A 451 -25.81 11.18 10.68
N SER A 452 -25.92 9.87 10.83
CA SER A 452 -25.89 9.21 12.15
C SER A 452 -24.61 9.55 12.92
N ILE A 453 -23.44 9.46 12.26
CA ILE A 453 -22.16 9.78 12.88
C ILE A 453 -22.02 11.29 13.13
N ALA A 454 -22.44 12.13 12.18
CA ALA A 454 -22.34 13.58 12.30
C ALA A 454 -23.25 14.17 13.39
N SER A 455 -24.44 13.60 13.62
CA SER A 455 -25.36 14.06 14.66
C SER A 455 -25.00 13.59 16.07
N TYR A 456 -24.15 12.57 16.20
CA TYR A 456 -23.81 11.99 17.50
C TYR A 456 -23.14 13.01 18.43
N LYS A 457 -23.71 13.17 19.63
CA LYS A 457 -23.28 14.13 20.66
C LYS A 457 -23.00 15.54 20.11
N GLY A 458 -23.83 16.01 19.16
CA GLY A 458 -23.69 17.34 18.56
C GLY A 458 -22.46 17.49 17.66
N GLY A 459 -21.97 16.41 17.05
CA GLY A 459 -20.83 16.42 16.13
C GLY A 459 -19.48 16.15 16.76
N ALA A 460 -19.46 15.57 17.96
CA ALA A 460 -18.25 15.37 18.75
C ALA A 460 -17.16 14.52 18.05
N LEU A 461 -17.54 13.70 17.05
CA LEU A 461 -16.62 12.80 16.36
C LEU A 461 -15.93 13.44 15.15
N ILE A 462 -16.60 14.36 14.45
CA ILE A 462 -16.14 14.83 13.13
C ILE A 462 -14.78 15.52 13.21
N GLY A 463 -14.56 16.32 14.26
CA GLY A 463 -13.28 17.00 14.51
C GLY A 463 -12.14 16.09 14.96
N ARG A 464 -12.41 14.81 15.23
CA ARG A 464 -11.42 13.84 15.71
C ARG A 464 -10.81 13.00 14.59
N PHE A 465 -11.40 13.02 13.40
CA PHE A 465 -10.85 12.31 12.25
C PHE A 465 -9.69 13.10 11.65
N PHE A 466 -8.60 12.39 11.32
CA PHE A 466 -7.54 12.96 10.49
C PHE A 466 -8.08 13.26 9.10
N GLY A 467 -8.75 12.28 8.48
CA GLY A 467 -9.28 12.41 7.13
C GLY A 467 -10.68 11.86 6.97
N ILE A 468 -11.49 12.49 6.12
CA ILE A 468 -12.82 11.98 5.74
C ILE A 468 -12.91 11.89 4.22
N LYS A 469 -13.44 10.78 3.71
CA LYS A 469 -13.61 10.53 2.26
C LYS A 469 -15.08 10.50 1.84
N PRO A 470 -15.84 11.60 1.87
CA PRO A 470 -17.24 11.56 1.44
C PRO A 470 -17.35 11.61 -0.10
N ASN A 471 -18.51 11.24 -0.64
CA ASN A 471 -18.98 11.80 -1.91
C ASN A 471 -19.69 13.15 -1.68
N ARG A 472 -20.12 13.83 -2.75
CA ARG A 472 -20.81 15.13 -2.66
C ARG A 472 -22.03 15.10 -1.72
N ASP A 473 -22.87 14.08 -1.83
CA ASP A 473 -24.13 14.05 -1.12
C ASP A 473 -23.92 13.66 0.36
N GLU A 474 -22.93 12.80 0.65
CA GLU A 474 -22.46 12.51 2.01
C GLU A 474 -21.83 13.73 2.68
N LEU A 475 -21.03 14.51 1.96
CA LEU A 475 -20.44 15.76 2.47
C LEU A 475 -21.53 16.71 2.95
N PHE A 476 -22.54 16.94 2.13
CA PHE A 476 -23.67 17.79 2.50
C PHE A 476 -24.45 17.19 3.66
N ALA A 477 -24.67 15.88 3.68
CA ALA A 477 -25.37 15.21 4.78
C ALA A 477 -24.65 15.40 6.13
N ILE A 478 -23.31 15.33 6.16
CA ILE A 478 -22.50 15.60 7.35
C ILE A 478 -22.63 17.08 7.74
N ALA A 479 -22.40 17.99 6.80
CA ALA A 479 -22.41 19.43 7.07
C ALA A 479 -23.78 19.90 7.59
N GLU A 480 -24.88 19.50 6.94
CA GLU A 480 -26.26 19.81 7.34
C GLU A 480 -26.58 19.28 8.74
N SER A 481 -26.12 18.07 9.08
CA SER A 481 -26.30 17.47 10.42
C SER A 481 -25.62 18.26 11.53
N LEU A 482 -24.62 19.07 11.18
CA LEU A 482 -23.88 19.96 12.08
C LEU A 482 -24.41 21.40 12.03
N ASN A 483 -25.62 21.61 11.50
CA ASN A 483 -26.26 22.91 11.31
C ASN A 483 -25.46 23.87 10.41
N TRP A 484 -24.77 23.33 9.39
CA TRP A 484 -24.14 24.17 8.37
C TRP A 484 -25.21 24.94 7.57
N GLY A 485 -25.04 26.26 7.48
CA GLY A 485 -25.84 27.13 6.62
C GLY A 485 -24.98 27.74 5.52
N GLU A 486 -25.53 27.86 4.32
CA GLU A 486 -24.83 28.45 3.18
C GLU A 486 -24.49 29.93 3.48
N SER A 487 -23.19 30.25 3.58
CA SER A 487 -22.71 31.62 3.73
C SER A 487 -22.77 32.34 2.38
N LYS A 488 -23.22 33.60 2.38
CA LYS A 488 -23.11 34.47 1.20
C LYS A 488 -21.70 34.99 0.96
N ILE A 489 -20.83 34.90 1.97
CA ILE A 489 -19.44 35.35 1.90
C ILE A 489 -18.57 34.14 1.59
N ILE A 490 -17.94 34.16 0.42
CA ILE A 490 -17.01 33.14 -0.05
C ILE A 490 -15.58 33.63 0.23
N PRO A 491 -14.74 32.86 0.94
CA PRO A 491 -13.34 33.18 1.15
C PRO A 491 -12.60 33.43 -0.15
N LYS A 492 -11.65 34.38 -0.12
CA LYS A 492 -10.88 34.79 -1.29
C LYS A 492 -10.14 33.61 -1.96
N SER A 493 -9.57 32.71 -1.16
CA SER A 493 -8.88 31.51 -1.67
C SER A 493 -9.80 30.59 -2.47
N ILE A 494 -11.02 30.34 -1.97
CA ILE A 494 -12.04 29.56 -2.69
C ILE A 494 -12.44 30.27 -3.99
N HIS A 495 -12.64 31.58 -3.95
CA HIS A 495 -12.96 32.36 -5.14
C HIS A 495 -11.84 32.29 -6.20
N GLN A 496 -10.58 32.50 -5.78
CA GLN A 496 -9.41 32.43 -6.63
C GLN A 496 -9.21 31.04 -7.24
N PHE A 497 -9.44 29.98 -6.46
CA PHE A 497 -9.41 28.61 -6.96
C PHE A 497 -10.45 28.39 -8.06
N ILE A 498 -11.71 28.77 -7.83
CA ILE A 498 -12.79 28.65 -8.83
C ILE A 498 -12.49 29.46 -10.10
N GLU A 499 -11.92 30.66 -9.94
CA GLU A 499 -11.47 31.49 -11.06
C GLU A 499 -10.28 30.90 -11.79
N SER A 500 -9.41 30.12 -11.15
CA SER A 500 -8.31 29.42 -11.84
C SER A 500 -8.80 28.29 -12.74
N ILE A 501 -9.99 27.74 -12.44
CA ILE A 501 -10.61 26.62 -13.16
C ILE A 501 -11.52 27.15 -14.29
N SER A 502 -12.24 28.25 -14.08
CA SER A 502 -13.29 28.74 -14.99
C SER A 502 -12.82 29.15 -16.41
N PRO A 503 -11.58 29.66 -16.65
CA PRO A 503 -11.08 29.99 -17.98
C PRO A 503 -10.51 28.79 -18.75
N GLN A 504 -10.27 27.65 -18.11
CA GLN A 504 -9.72 26.44 -18.72
C GLN A 504 -10.79 25.34 -18.76
N GLU A 505 -11.58 25.33 -19.83
CA GLU A 505 -12.31 24.19 -20.40
C GLU A 505 -12.85 23.06 -19.45
N HIS A 506 -14.18 22.87 -19.50
CA HIS A 506 -14.88 21.57 -19.29
C HIS A 506 -15.04 21.01 -17.87
N SER A 507 -15.47 21.77 -16.86
CA SER A 507 -16.18 21.17 -15.70
C SER A 507 -17.68 21.09 -16.00
N SER A 508 -18.31 19.94 -15.78
CA SER A 508 -19.78 19.80 -15.81
C SER A 508 -20.46 20.27 -14.53
N ILE A 509 -19.69 20.49 -13.46
CA ILE A 509 -20.21 20.97 -12.17
C ILE A 509 -20.53 22.46 -12.26
N PRO A 510 -21.77 22.89 -11.97
CA PRO A 510 -22.12 24.30 -11.90
C PRO A 510 -21.27 25.05 -10.88
N ARG A 511 -20.89 26.30 -11.19
CA ARG A 511 -20.08 27.14 -10.29
C ARG A 511 -20.64 27.19 -8.86
N ARG A 512 -21.96 27.37 -8.72
CA ARG A 512 -22.63 27.40 -7.41
C ARG A 512 -22.45 26.11 -6.62
N ASP A 513 -22.50 24.95 -7.29
CA ASP A 513 -22.30 23.66 -6.61
C ASP A 513 -20.85 23.50 -6.16
N LEU A 514 -19.89 23.95 -6.97
CA LEU A 514 -18.48 23.97 -6.59
C LEU A 514 -18.22 24.89 -5.38
N GLU A 515 -18.82 26.08 -5.35
CA GLU A 515 -18.79 26.98 -4.18
C GLU A 515 -19.33 26.28 -2.93
N ARG A 516 -20.48 25.59 -3.04
CA ARG A 516 -21.08 24.86 -1.92
C ARG A 516 -20.20 23.71 -1.43
N ILE A 517 -19.62 22.92 -2.34
CA ILE A 517 -18.71 21.80 -2.00
C ILE A 517 -17.50 22.32 -1.23
N LEU A 518 -16.84 23.38 -1.72
CA LEU A 518 -15.65 23.94 -1.09
C LEU A 518 -15.97 24.59 0.26
N MET A 519 -17.11 25.27 0.38
CA MET A 519 -17.56 25.87 1.64
C MET A 519 -17.95 24.82 2.69
N ALA A 520 -18.64 23.75 2.30
CA ALA A 520 -18.94 22.64 3.20
C ALA A 520 -17.67 21.92 3.64
N SER A 521 -16.71 21.73 2.72
CA SER A 521 -15.41 21.14 3.03
C SER A 521 -14.65 22.01 4.04
N ARG A 522 -14.58 23.31 3.80
CA ARG A 522 -13.95 24.26 4.73
C ARG A 522 -14.60 24.22 6.11
N PHE A 523 -15.92 24.18 6.17
CA PHE A 523 -16.66 24.09 7.43
C PHE A 523 -16.28 22.85 8.24
N LEU A 524 -16.11 21.69 7.61
CA LEU A 524 -15.67 20.47 8.30
C LEU A 524 -14.20 20.55 8.74
N LEU A 525 -13.33 21.20 7.97
CA LEU A 525 -11.95 21.46 8.40
C LEU A 525 -11.91 22.37 9.64
N ASP A 526 -12.74 23.41 9.66
CA ASP A 526 -12.86 24.32 10.80
C ASP A 526 -13.44 23.61 12.06
N LYS A 527 -14.03 22.42 11.91
CA LYS A 527 -14.46 21.56 13.03
C LYS A 527 -13.35 20.66 13.58
N GLY A 528 -12.19 20.59 12.94
CA GLY A 528 -11.01 19.85 13.41
C GLY A 528 -10.55 18.72 12.48
N CYS A 529 -11.33 18.36 11.47
CA CYS A 529 -10.88 17.44 10.42
C CYS A 529 -9.66 18.03 9.71
N GLN A 530 -8.63 17.24 9.43
CA GLN A 530 -7.38 17.76 8.84
C GLN A 530 -7.37 17.67 7.32
N GLU A 531 -8.02 16.65 6.76
CA GLU A 531 -8.03 16.38 5.31
C GLU A 531 -9.39 15.88 4.81
N LEU A 532 -9.89 16.44 3.71
CA LEU A 532 -11.13 16.02 3.07
C LEU A 532 -10.88 15.59 1.64
N HIS A 533 -11.38 14.41 1.27
CA HIS A 533 -11.34 13.87 -0.09
C HIS A 533 -12.75 13.68 -0.63
N VAL A 534 -13.27 14.68 -1.33
CA VAL A 534 -14.64 14.71 -1.83
C VAL A 534 -14.69 14.14 -3.24
N SER A 535 -15.24 12.93 -3.41
CA SER A 535 -15.38 12.31 -4.73
C SER A 535 -16.57 12.87 -5.50
N LEU A 536 -16.35 13.17 -6.79
CA LEU A 536 -17.29 13.86 -7.69
C LEU A 536 -17.59 13.03 -8.95
N GLY A 537 -17.49 11.71 -8.87
CA GLY A 537 -17.74 10.80 -9.99
C GLY A 537 -16.74 11.01 -11.13
N THR A 538 -17.25 11.25 -12.34
CA THR A 538 -16.42 11.47 -13.55
C THR A 538 -15.56 12.73 -13.47
N GLU A 539 -15.87 13.64 -12.56
CA GLU A 539 -15.09 14.87 -12.33
C GLU A 539 -13.91 14.64 -11.38
N GLY A 540 -13.69 13.41 -10.92
CA GLY A 540 -12.56 13.06 -10.07
C GLY A 540 -12.80 13.39 -8.61
N VAL A 541 -11.83 14.06 -7.98
CA VAL A 541 -11.82 14.30 -6.53
C VAL A 541 -11.29 15.70 -6.20
N ILE A 542 -11.97 16.39 -5.31
CA ILE A 542 -11.44 17.60 -4.66
C ILE A 542 -10.85 17.20 -3.32
N VAL A 543 -9.62 17.62 -3.09
CA VAL A 543 -8.92 17.42 -1.81
C VAL A 543 -8.67 18.77 -1.17
N MET A 544 -9.02 18.90 0.10
CA MET A 544 -8.86 20.14 0.85
C MET A 544 -8.26 19.85 2.21
N ASN A 545 -7.24 20.63 2.59
CA ASN A 545 -6.65 20.64 3.91
C ASN A 545 -6.42 22.09 4.37
N SER A 546 -5.70 22.29 5.47
CA SER A 546 -5.45 23.63 6.02
C SER A 546 -4.57 24.52 5.14
N VAL A 547 -3.80 23.94 4.21
CA VAL A 547 -2.77 24.62 3.42
C VAL A 547 -3.00 24.59 1.91
N SER A 548 -3.97 23.84 1.40
CA SER A 548 -4.16 23.69 -0.04
C SER A 548 -5.56 23.23 -0.43
N ILE A 549 -5.97 23.61 -1.64
CA ILE A 549 -7.11 23.08 -2.38
C ILE A 549 -6.56 22.42 -3.64
N MET A 550 -6.88 21.14 -3.84
CA MET A 550 -6.46 20.37 -5.00
C MET A 550 -7.67 19.79 -5.73
N TRP A 551 -7.59 19.72 -7.06
CA TRP A 551 -8.56 18.98 -7.87
C TRP A 551 -7.85 18.00 -8.79
N GLY A 552 -7.95 16.72 -8.43
CA GLY A 552 -7.42 15.61 -9.22
C GLY A 552 -8.48 15.10 -10.20
N ARG A 553 -8.21 15.25 -11.50
CA ARG A 553 -9.09 14.83 -12.58
C ARG A 553 -8.41 13.73 -13.39
N PRO A 554 -8.76 12.44 -13.14
CA PRO A 554 -8.27 11.34 -13.97
C PRO A 554 -8.92 11.37 -15.36
N PRO A 555 -8.32 10.68 -16.35
CA PRO A 555 -8.99 10.49 -17.63
C PRO A 555 -10.30 9.73 -17.45
N VAL A 556 -11.32 10.08 -18.23
CA VAL A 556 -12.60 9.35 -18.23
C VAL A 556 -12.38 7.98 -18.88
N LEU A 557 -12.66 6.92 -18.13
CA LEU A 557 -12.51 5.53 -18.58
C LEU A 557 -13.89 4.87 -18.76
N PRO A 558 -14.04 3.90 -19.69
CA PRO A 558 -15.29 3.15 -19.84
C PRO A 558 -15.60 2.34 -18.58
N MET A 559 -16.64 2.71 -17.82
CA MET A 559 -16.96 2.05 -16.55
C MET A 559 -17.70 0.72 -16.77
N ILE A 560 -17.31 -0.31 -16.01
CA ILE A 560 -18.04 -1.58 -15.87
C ILE A 560 -18.93 -1.55 -14.63
N SER A 561 -18.39 -1.13 -13.48
CA SER A 561 -19.14 -0.96 -12.23
C SER A 561 -18.56 0.18 -11.40
N ALA A 562 -19.40 0.93 -10.69
CA ALA A 562 -18.97 1.96 -9.74
C ALA A 562 -18.69 1.42 -8.32
N THR A 563 -19.15 0.20 -8.03
CA THR A 563 -19.10 -0.40 -6.69
C THR A 563 -17.64 -0.55 -6.24
N GLY A 564 -17.33 -0.09 -5.01
CA GLY A 564 -15.99 -0.19 -4.42
C GLY A 564 -14.93 0.78 -4.97
N ALA A 565 -15.28 1.67 -5.91
CA ALA A 565 -14.36 2.67 -6.43
C ALA A 565 -13.90 3.66 -5.33
N GLY A 566 -14.78 3.99 -4.38
CA GLY A 566 -14.46 4.78 -3.19
C GLY A 566 -13.59 4.04 -2.19
N ASP A 567 -13.89 2.77 -1.93
CA ASP A 567 -13.13 1.89 -1.02
C ASP A 567 -11.67 1.74 -1.48
N SER A 568 -11.48 1.47 -2.77
CA SER A 568 -10.15 1.38 -3.39
C SER A 568 -9.40 2.71 -3.42
N TYR A 569 -10.12 3.83 -3.60
CA TYR A 569 -9.54 5.17 -3.45
C TYR A 569 -8.93 5.34 -2.05
N LEU A 570 -9.74 5.08 -1.01
CA LEU A 570 -9.35 5.27 0.38
C LEU A 570 -8.17 4.36 0.76
N ALA A 571 -8.21 3.09 0.36
CA ALA A 571 -7.10 2.16 0.58
C ALA A 571 -5.80 2.67 -0.06
N ALA A 572 -5.86 3.19 -1.29
CA ALA A 572 -4.68 3.66 -2.00
C ALA A 572 -4.12 4.98 -1.43
N ILE A 573 -4.94 5.92 -0.98
CA ILE A 573 -4.44 7.14 -0.34
C ILE A 573 -3.77 6.81 1.01
N VAL A 574 -4.39 5.93 1.82
CA VAL A 574 -3.83 5.52 3.12
C VAL A 574 -2.52 4.78 2.91
N ARG A 575 -2.48 3.85 1.95
CA ARG A 575 -1.24 3.19 1.53
C ARG A 575 -0.16 4.20 1.18
N THR A 576 -0.44 5.15 0.28
CA THR A 576 0.58 6.10 -0.17
C THR A 576 1.10 6.93 1.00
N ARG A 577 0.24 7.31 1.95
CA ARG A 577 0.66 7.99 3.18
C ARG A 577 1.47 7.10 4.15
N CYS A 578 1.33 5.79 4.09
CA CYS A 578 2.18 4.86 4.84
C CYS A 578 3.58 4.73 4.22
N LEU A 579 3.73 5.03 2.92
CA LEU A 579 4.96 4.82 2.16
C LEU A 579 5.70 6.12 1.83
N GLU A 580 5.10 7.28 2.05
CA GLU A 580 5.66 8.58 1.74
C GLU A 580 5.52 9.52 2.93
N SER A 581 6.42 10.48 3.04
CA SER A 581 6.31 11.52 4.06
C SER A 581 5.00 12.29 3.92
N LEU A 582 4.39 12.63 5.06
CA LEU A 582 3.19 13.46 5.12
C LEU A 582 3.39 14.85 4.48
N VAL A 583 4.65 15.31 4.40
CA VAL A 583 5.05 16.59 3.82
C VAL A 583 5.50 16.38 2.37
N GLY A 584 4.74 16.90 1.40
CA GLY A 584 5.17 17.01 0.00
C GLY A 584 4.67 15.94 -0.98
N ALA A 585 4.00 14.88 -0.51
CA ALA A 585 3.50 13.80 -1.38
C ALA A 585 2.03 13.97 -1.86
N HIS A 586 1.42 15.15 -1.66
CA HIS A 586 -0.01 15.37 -1.91
C HIS A 586 -0.45 15.01 -3.34
N ASP A 587 0.34 15.37 -4.37
CA ASP A 587 0.06 14.98 -5.77
C ASP A 587 0.01 13.44 -5.93
N LEU A 588 0.98 12.73 -5.37
CA LEU A 588 1.03 11.27 -5.46
C LEU A 588 -0.11 10.60 -4.69
N VAL A 589 -0.52 11.15 -3.54
CA VAL A 589 -1.67 10.67 -2.76
C VAL A 589 -2.94 10.75 -3.62
N VAL A 590 -3.24 11.92 -4.18
CA VAL A 590 -4.45 12.12 -5.00
C VAL A 590 -4.43 11.23 -6.24
N ARG A 591 -3.29 11.18 -6.95
CA ARG A 591 -3.15 10.33 -8.14
C ARG A 591 -3.30 8.85 -7.81
N SER A 592 -2.74 8.38 -6.69
CA SER A 592 -2.83 6.98 -6.26
C SER A 592 -4.27 6.58 -5.97
N GLY A 593 -5.01 7.42 -5.23
CA GLY A 593 -6.44 7.22 -5.00
C GLY A 593 -7.21 7.08 -6.31
N CYS A 594 -7.06 8.04 -7.22
CA CYS A 594 -7.74 8.01 -8.51
C CYS A 594 -7.32 6.80 -9.38
N ALA A 595 -6.06 6.40 -9.35
CA ALA A 595 -5.56 5.26 -10.10
C ALA A 595 -6.15 3.94 -9.57
N ALA A 596 -6.28 3.79 -8.25
CA ALA A 596 -6.94 2.64 -7.67
C ALA A 596 -8.44 2.59 -8.02
N SER A 597 -9.15 3.71 -7.91
CA SER A 597 -10.54 3.79 -8.39
C SER A 597 -10.65 3.42 -9.86
N ALA A 598 -9.76 3.93 -10.71
CA ALA A 598 -9.74 3.63 -12.13
C ALA A 598 -9.57 2.13 -12.41
N ILE A 599 -8.73 1.42 -11.66
CA ILE A 599 -8.59 -0.04 -11.77
C ILE A 599 -9.89 -0.74 -11.36
N THR A 600 -10.50 -0.34 -10.25
CA THR A 600 -11.75 -0.92 -9.74
C THR A 600 -12.93 -0.68 -10.68
N LEU A 601 -13.04 0.51 -11.28
CA LEU A 601 -14.10 0.86 -12.23
C LEU A 601 -14.09 -0.01 -13.50
N GLN A 602 -12.97 -0.69 -13.80
CA GLN A 602 -12.83 -1.63 -14.93
C GLN A 602 -13.13 -3.08 -14.54
N ASP A 603 -13.60 -3.33 -13.33
CA ASP A 603 -14.00 -4.66 -12.87
C ASP A 603 -15.46 -4.63 -12.42
N GLN A 604 -16.08 -5.81 -12.31
CA GLN A 604 -17.44 -5.89 -11.77
C GLN A 604 -17.47 -6.21 -10.27
N ASN A 605 -16.37 -6.67 -9.70
CA ASN A 605 -16.26 -6.85 -8.26
C ASN A 605 -15.89 -5.52 -7.58
N ALA A 606 -16.37 -5.33 -6.34
CA ALA A 606 -16.03 -4.16 -5.53
C ALA A 606 -14.52 -4.05 -5.22
N VAL A 607 -13.81 -5.18 -5.25
CA VAL A 607 -12.35 -5.24 -5.20
C VAL A 607 -11.86 -5.93 -6.46
N SER A 608 -11.09 -5.20 -7.28
CA SER A 608 -10.57 -5.76 -8.53
C SER A 608 -9.51 -6.83 -8.23
N PRO A 609 -9.59 -8.04 -8.84
CA PRO A 609 -8.51 -9.02 -8.77
C PRO A 609 -7.22 -8.55 -9.46
N GLN A 610 -7.29 -7.47 -10.26
CA GLN A 610 -6.14 -6.84 -10.90
C GLN A 610 -5.44 -5.80 -10.01
N MET A 611 -6.05 -5.45 -8.87
CA MET A 611 -5.46 -4.53 -7.91
C MET A 611 -4.16 -5.14 -7.36
N CYS A 612 -3.06 -4.45 -7.61
CA CYS A 612 -1.75 -4.74 -7.04
C CYS A 612 -0.85 -3.50 -7.18
N PRO A 613 0.26 -3.39 -6.41
CA PRO A 613 1.12 -2.21 -6.43
C PRO A 613 1.70 -1.91 -7.81
N LEU A 614 2.04 -2.97 -8.56
CA LEU A 614 2.64 -2.84 -9.88
C LEU A 614 1.63 -2.33 -10.92
N ALA A 615 0.37 -2.79 -10.87
CA ALA A 615 -0.70 -2.25 -11.72
C ALA A 615 -0.97 -0.78 -11.41
N LEU A 616 -1.03 -0.43 -10.12
CA LEU A 616 -1.18 0.95 -9.66
C LEU A 616 -0.03 1.84 -10.18
N TYR A 617 1.22 1.42 -9.96
CA TYR A 617 2.39 2.16 -10.42
C TYR A 617 2.43 2.34 -11.94
N ARG A 618 2.13 1.29 -12.71
CA ARG A 618 2.09 1.36 -14.18
C ARG A 618 1.06 2.37 -14.67
N LEU A 619 -0.11 2.42 -14.05
CA LEU A 619 -1.14 3.39 -14.40
C LEU A 619 -0.68 4.83 -14.10
N LEU A 620 -0.05 5.05 -12.95
CA LEU A 620 0.54 6.35 -12.59
C LEU A 620 1.61 6.79 -13.60
N GLN A 621 2.51 5.89 -13.99
CA GLN A 621 3.53 6.19 -15.01
C GLN A 621 2.93 6.47 -16.39
N ALA A 622 1.89 5.71 -16.78
CA ALA A 622 1.18 5.95 -18.03
C ALA A 622 0.52 7.33 -18.04
N TRP A 623 -0.11 7.73 -16.95
CA TRP A 623 -0.70 9.06 -16.80
C TRP A 623 0.33 10.18 -16.83
N LYS A 624 1.47 10.00 -16.15
CA LYS A 624 2.58 10.96 -16.18
C LYS A 624 3.15 11.11 -17.60
N LYS A 625 3.44 10.00 -18.27
CA LYS A 625 4.01 9.96 -19.64
C LYS A 625 3.10 10.64 -20.66
N ASN A 626 1.81 10.40 -20.57
CA ASN A 626 0.82 10.92 -21.53
C ASN A 626 0.22 12.26 -21.13
N LYS A 627 0.63 12.85 -19.99
CA LYS A 627 0.00 14.04 -19.39
C LYS A 627 -1.53 13.91 -19.27
N ALA A 628 -2.00 12.69 -18.95
CA ALA A 628 -3.42 12.34 -19.02
C ALA A 628 -4.20 12.66 -17.73
N PHE A 629 -3.50 12.89 -16.61
CA PHE A 629 -4.09 13.26 -15.33
C PHE A 629 -3.85 14.74 -15.07
N ASN A 630 -4.95 15.48 -14.92
CA ASN A 630 -4.90 16.91 -14.61
C ASN A 630 -4.98 17.08 -13.09
N LEU A 631 -3.98 17.74 -12.50
CA LEU A 631 -4.00 18.16 -11.10
C LEU A 631 -3.91 19.68 -11.05
N LEU A 632 -4.93 20.31 -10.50
CA LEU A 632 -4.92 21.73 -10.15
C LEU A 632 -4.62 21.86 -8.66
N VAL A 633 -3.72 22.78 -8.30
CA VAL A 633 -3.29 23.02 -6.91
C VAL A 633 -3.37 24.53 -6.65
N HIS A 634 -3.95 24.90 -5.52
CA HIS A 634 -3.99 26.26 -5.00
C HIS A 634 -3.61 26.22 -3.52
N ASP A 635 -2.42 26.71 -3.22
CA ASP A 635 -1.85 26.80 -1.87
C ASP A 635 -2.42 27.99 -1.08
#